data_AF-A0A182PHB4-F1
#
_entry.id   AF-A0A182PHB4-F1
#
_cell.length_a   1.000
_cell.length_b   1.000
_cell.length_c   1.000
_cell.angle_alpha   90.00
_cell.angle_beta   90.00
_cell.angle_gamma   90.00
#
_symmetry.space_group_name_H-M   'P 1'
#
loop_
_entity.id
_entity.type
_entity.pdbx_description
1 polymer ?
#
loop_
_entity_poly.entity_id
_entity_poly.type
_entity_poly.pdbx_seq_one_letter_code
_entity_poly.pdbx_strand_id
1 'polypeptide(L)'
;MACSVVPNAIFKNGNSIPMLGLGTWNSPPGQVAQAVKDAIDAGYRHIDCAHVYQNEHEVGEGIAAKIAEGVVKREDLFVTSKLWNTFHRPDLVEGACKTTLKNLGLEYLDLYLIHWPVGYKEGTELFPMGPDGKTFIFSDVDYVDTWPEMEKLVDAGLVRNIGVSNFNAKQVQRVLDVARIPPVTNQIECHPYLHQAKITSFCAEKGIIITAYSPLGSPARPWVKEDDPVLMDDAAVGQLAKKYGKTTAQILIRYQIQLGHVVIPKSVTKERIASNFDVFGFQLDDGDMQLLAGLERNGRICPESSAFGHPHHPANKPKQARERELEMDVKATLVTLNNGKKMPVLGLGTYNLLGQHCVEAVKTAIDAGYRHIDTASLYRNEAEVGQAIREKIADGTVKREDLFVTTKLWNTSHEPAQVREAFDASLAKLNLDYVDLYLMHSPVGAMVDANGTTVLTDVDYVATWKAMEQLLDTGRVRSLGVSNFNSEQLRRVIENGTVTPVTNQVECHVRLNQKKLIKFCKERDVIVTAYSPLIRPGSSIGPDGSKPSQHPIEDERVLTIAQRYSKTPAQVMLRYLVDIGTVPIPKSGNPERIRQNLDIFDFALTPEEVRTLDTLNTGERLVKFEAQKGQCVELVKKAIDLGYRHIDTAFLYENEVEIGQAIREKIAEGVIRREDVFVTTKLWNTFHDPAHVEEAFRRSFDMLDIGYIDLYLMHSPMGQQFAGYGYGDMQPKDADGNMLLSAVDYVDTWKAMEGLVASGRVRSIGLSNFNSEQIERILAIATVKPVNNQVEANPGYDQRRLIAFCKARGITVTAYGPMGRPHRTTYGNRNALDDPKVLEIGRKYGKTGGQVILRYLIDIGTIPIPYSTNEERMRQNIDVCDFTLTQEEMEYLASFHSARTIPFLPLKSHKYYPFDIEY
;
A
#
# COMPACT_ATOMS: atom_id res chain seq x y z
N MET A 1 -3.12 -24.23 -48.19
CA MET A 1 -3.18 -23.60 -46.85
C MET A 1 -1.75 -23.50 -46.35
N ALA A 2 -1.24 -22.30 -46.10
CA ALA A 2 0.11 -22.13 -45.56
C ALA A 2 0.18 -22.81 -44.20
N CYS A 3 1.08 -23.77 -44.05
CA CYS A 3 1.32 -24.50 -42.81
C CYS A 3 1.85 -23.49 -41.77
N SER A 4 0.99 -22.98 -40.89
CA SER A 4 1.42 -22.06 -39.85
C SER A 4 2.18 -22.86 -38.80
N VAL A 5 3.51 -22.82 -38.87
CA VAL A 5 4.38 -23.42 -37.85
C VAL A 5 4.10 -22.69 -36.52
N VAL A 6 3.76 -23.44 -35.47
CA VAL A 6 3.62 -22.88 -34.11
C VAL A 6 4.98 -22.28 -33.70
N PRO A 7 5.05 -20.99 -33.33
CA PRO A 7 6.27 -20.40 -32.83
C PRO A 7 6.74 -21.12 -31.55
N ASN A 8 8.05 -21.24 -31.40
CA ASN A 8 8.64 -21.76 -30.17
C ASN A 8 9.05 -20.62 -29.24
N ALA A 9 8.80 -20.79 -27.95
CA ALA A 9 9.43 -19.99 -26.91
C ALA A 9 10.79 -20.64 -26.55
N ILE A 10 11.82 -19.82 -26.33
CA ILE A 10 13.18 -20.28 -26.07
C ILE A 10 13.48 -20.17 -24.59
N PHE A 11 13.74 -21.31 -23.93
CA PHE A 11 14.18 -21.34 -22.55
C PHE A 11 15.60 -20.77 -22.40
N LYS A 12 15.94 -20.32 -21.20
CA LYS A 12 17.28 -19.80 -20.89
C LYS A 12 18.41 -20.81 -21.14
N ASN A 13 18.13 -22.11 -21.06
CA ASN A 13 19.10 -23.17 -21.35
C ASN A 13 19.27 -23.45 -22.86
N GLY A 14 18.61 -22.69 -23.75
CA GLY A 14 18.69 -22.83 -25.21
C GLY A 14 17.71 -23.83 -25.81
N ASN A 15 17.09 -24.69 -25.01
CA ASN A 15 16.01 -25.56 -25.48
C ASN A 15 14.75 -24.73 -25.78
N SER A 16 13.81 -25.30 -26.54
CA SER A 16 12.61 -24.58 -26.97
C SER A 16 11.34 -25.38 -26.73
N ILE A 17 10.23 -24.69 -26.51
CA ILE A 17 8.89 -25.27 -26.33
C ILE A 17 7.89 -24.62 -27.31
N PRO A 18 7.01 -25.39 -27.97
CA PRO A 18 5.92 -24.81 -28.76
C PRO A 18 5.02 -23.93 -27.89
N MET A 19 4.71 -22.71 -28.35
CA MET A 19 3.91 -21.76 -27.56
C MET A 19 2.48 -22.23 -27.30
N LEU A 20 1.97 -23.20 -28.05
CA LEU A 20 0.62 -23.74 -27.91
C LEU A 20 0.67 -25.26 -27.74
N GLY A 21 0.10 -25.75 -26.64
CA GLY A 21 -0.01 -27.17 -26.33
C GLY A 21 -1.44 -27.63 -26.04
N LEU A 22 -1.67 -28.94 -26.08
CA LEU A 22 -2.94 -29.55 -25.67
C LEU A 22 -2.86 -29.92 -24.19
N GLY A 23 -3.72 -29.33 -23.35
CA GLY A 23 -3.92 -29.80 -21.97
C GLY A 23 -4.86 -31.01 -21.93
N THR A 24 -4.60 -31.99 -21.08
CA THR A 24 -5.39 -33.25 -21.05
C THR A 24 -6.23 -33.47 -19.78
N TRP A 25 -6.16 -32.55 -18.81
CA TRP A 25 -6.87 -32.67 -17.52
C TRP A 25 -8.39 -32.78 -17.64
N ASN A 26 -8.99 -33.56 -16.74
CA ASN A 26 -10.44 -33.75 -16.58
C ASN A 26 -11.15 -34.10 -17.91
N SER A 27 -10.53 -35.02 -18.66
CA SER A 27 -11.12 -35.60 -19.86
C SER A 27 -11.86 -36.88 -19.49
N PRO A 28 -13.05 -37.14 -20.07
CA PRO A 28 -13.74 -38.40 -19.84
C PRO A 28 -12.87 -39.59 -20.27
N PRO A 29 -12.93 -40.74 -19.56
CA PRO A 29 -12.20 -41.95 -19.95
C PRO A 29 -12.49 -42.34 -21.40
N GLY A 30 -11.44 -42.76 -22.12
CA GLY A 30 -11.50 -43.23 -23.50
C GLY A 30 -11.55 -42.14 -24.58
N GLN A 31 -11.49 -40.86 -24.21
CA GLN A 31 -11.51 -39.75 -25.18
C GLN A 31 -10.13 -39.13 -25.42
N VAL A 32 -9.15 -39.35 -24.54
CA VAL A 32 -7.89 -38.62 -24.56
C VAL A 32 -7.01 -39.06 -25.72
N ALA A 33 -6.94 -40.36 -25.99
CA ALA A 33 -6.16 -40.89 -27.12
C ALA A 33 -6.62 -40.27 -28.44
N GLN A 34 -7.94 -40.14 -28.64
CA GLN A 34 -8.49 -39.51 -29.84
C GLN A 34 -8.20 -38.01 -29.89
N ALA A 35 -8.35 -37.29 -28.77
CA ALA A 35 -8.03 -35.87 -28.69
C ALA A 35 -6.56 -35.56 -29.01
N VAL A 36 -5.62 -36.40 -28.54
CA VAL A 36 -4.20 -36.27 -28.85
C VAL A 36 -3.94 -36.48 -30.34
N LYS A 37 -4.55 -37.51 -30.95
CA LYS A 37 -4.47 -37.76 -32.40
C LYS A 37 -4.98 -36.55 -33.20
N ASP A 38 -6.16 -36.05 -32.87
CA ASP A 38 -6.76 -34.90 -33.55
C ASP A 38 -5.94 -33.61 -33.36
N ALA A 39 -5.29 -33.43 -32.19
CA ALA A 39 -4.40 -32.30 -31.96
C ALA A 39 -3.12 -32.39 -32.79
N ILE A 40 -2.48 -33.56 -32.86
CA ILE A 40 -1.29 -33.77 -33.71
C ILE A 40 -1.63 -33.53 -35.18
N ASP A 41 -2.79 -34.01 -35.64
CA ASP A 41 -3.30 -33.78 -37.00
C ASP A 41 -3.59 -32.30 -37.27
N ALA A 42 -4.10 -31.56 -36.28
CA ALA A 42 -4.35 -30.12 -36.38
C ALA A 42 -3.03 -29.30 -36.41
N GLY A 43 -1.92 -29.87 -35.94
CA GLY A 43 -0.59 -29.24 -35.96
C GLY A 43 0.02 -29.00 -34.58
N TYR A 44 -0.64 -29.40 -33.49
CA TYR A 44 -0.04 -29.33 -32.16
C TYR A 44 1.22 -30.19 -32.10
N ARG A 45 2.23 -29.66 -31.43
CA ARG A 45 3.48 -30.39 -31.12
C ARG A 45 3.81 -30.38 -29.64
N HIS A 46 3.03 -29.71 -28.79
CA HIS A 46 3.16 -29.76 -27.33
C HIS A 46 1.94 -30.45 -26.72
N ILE A 47 2.16 -31.47 -25.89
CA ILE A 47 1.13 -32.18 -25.13
C ILE A 47 1.46 -32.06 -23.64
N ASP A 48 0.51 -31.54 -22.84
CA ASP A 48 0.61 -31.39 -21.40
C ASP A 48 -0.26 -32.43 -20.68
N CYS A 49 0.39 -33.30 -19.91
CA CYS A 49 -0.23 -34.33 -19.09
C CYS A 49 0.28 -34.26 -17.64
N ALA A 50 -0.20 -35.15 -16.78
CA ALA A 50 0.30 -35.33 -15.42
C ALA A 50 -0.14 -36.69 -14.88
N HIS A 51 0.65 -37.25 -13.97
CA HIS A 51 0.32 -38.52 -13.30
C HIS A 51 -1.07 -38.52 -12.66
N VAL A 52 -1.42 -37.44 -11.95
CA VAL A 52 -2.69 -37.32 -11.22
C VAL A 52 -3.92 -37.28 -12.14
N TYR A 53 -3.76 -37.04 -13.44
CA TYR A 53 -4.88 -37.03 -14.37
C TYR A 53 -5.38 -38.43 -14.71
N GLN A 54 -4.60 -39.47 -14.34
CA GLN A 54 -4.90 -40.89 -14.54
C GLN A 54 -5.16 -41.28 -16.01
N ASN A 55 -4.70 -40.48 -16.96
CA ASN A 55 -4.91 -40.67 -18.39
C ASN A 55 -3.61 -40.64 -19.22
N GLU A 56 -2.45 -40.71 -18.57
CA GLU A 56 -1.14 -40.75 -19.26
C GLU A 56 -1.03 -41.92 -20.25
N HIS A 57 -1.67 -43.06 -19.96
CA HIS A 57 -1.71 -44.20 -20.88
C HIS A 57 -2.44 -43.88 -22.18
N GLU A 58 -3.62 -43.24 -22.11
CA GLU A 58 -4.35 -42.81 -23.31
C GLU A 58 -3.56 -41.74 -24.12
N VAL A 59 -2.83 -40.85 -23.42
CA VAL A 59 -1.94 -39.90 -24.10
C VAL A 59 -0.83 -40.64 -24.87
N GLY A 60 -0.21 -41.63 -24.23
CA GLY A 60 0.79 -42.50 -24.84
C GLY A 60 0.27 -43.25 -26.06
N GLU A 61 -0.93 -43.83 -25.96
CA GLU A 61 -1.61 -44.50 -27.09
C GLU A 61 -1.82 -43.55 -28.29
N GLY A 62 -2.28 -42.31 -28.02
CA GLY A 62 -2.48 -41.31 -29.07
C GLY A 62 -1.17 -40.90 -29.76
N ILE A 63 -0.10 -40.71 -28.99
CA ILE A 63 1.24 -40.40 -29.51
C ILE A 63 1.78 -41.58 -30.34
N ALA A 64 1.74 -42.79 -29.78
CA ALA A 64 2.24 -44.00 -30.44
C ALA A 64 1.51 -44.26 -31.77
N ALA A 65 0.19 -44.05 -31.80
CA ALA A 65 -0.59 -44.15 -33.03
C ALA A 65 -0.10 -43.18 -34.11
N LYS A 66 0.13 -41.90 -33.77
CA LYS A 66 0.58 -40.90 -34.75
C LYS A 66 2.02 -41.07 -35.21
N ILE A 67 2.87 -41.65 -34.36
CA ILE A 67 4.20 -42.09 -34.75
C ILE A 67 4.12 -43.29 -35.71
N ALA A 68 3.29 -44.29 -35.41
CA ALA A 68 3.10 -45.46 -36.26
C ALA A 68 2.47 -45.12 -37.62
N GLU A 69 1.57 -44.12 -37.66
CA GLU A 69 1.00 -43.56 -38.89
C GLU A 69 2.02 -42.74 -39.70
N GLY A 70 3.19 -42.42 -39.13
CA GLY A 70 4.22 -41.62 -39.78
C GLY A 70 3.92 -40.11 -39.86
N VAL A 71 2.95 -39.62 -39.07
CA VAL A 71 2.56 -38.19 -39.05
C VAL A 71 3.60 -37.33 -38.36
N VAL A 72 4.23 -37.87 -37.31
CA VAL A 72 5.29 -37.22 -36.50
C VAL A 72 6.29 -38.26 -36.04
N LYS A 73 7.50 -37.81 -35.70
CA LYS A 73 8.48 -38.58 -34.92
C LYS A 73 8.40 -38.20 -33.44
N ARG A 74 9.05 -38.96 -32.57
CA ARG A 74 9.07 -38.64 -31.13
C ARG A 74 9.72 -37.27 -30.89
N GLU A 75 10.80 -36.97 -31.57
CA GLU A 75 11.53 -35.70 -31.47
C GLU A 75 10.78 -34.49 -32.06
N ASP A 76 9.70 -34.71 -32.81
CA ASP A 76 8.83 -33.62 -33.26
C ASP A 76 7.87 -33.15 -32.14
N LEU A 77 7.70 -33.96 -31.09
CA LEU A 77 6.76 -33.70 -30.00
C LEU A 77 7.48 -33.23 -28.74
N PHE A 78 6.87 -32.28 -28.04
CA PHE A 78 7.22 -31.81 -26.72
C PHE A 78 6.19 -32.34 -25.72
N VAL A 79 6.58 -33.29 -24.87
CA VAL A 79 5.69 -33.94 -23.89
C VAL A 79 6.04 -33.49 -22.48
N THR A 80 5.07 -32.87 -21.80
CA THR A 80 5.18 -32.40 -20.41
C THR A 80 4.41 -33.32 -19.47
N SER A 81 5.04 -33.81 -18.40
CA SER A 81 4.32 -34.42 -17.26
C SER A 81 4.77 -33.80 -15.92
N LYS A 82 4.18 -34.25 -14.81
CA LYS A 82 4.29 -33.60 -13.50
C LYS A 82 4.43 -34.62 -12.36
N LEU A 83 5.38 -34.38 -11.47
CA LEU A 83 5.56 -35.06 -10.19
C LEU A 83 4.44 -34.69 -9.24
N TRP A 84 3.62 -35.65 -8.84
CA TRP A 84 2.50 -35.42 -7.94
C TRP A 84 2.93 -35.30 -6.48
N ASN A 85 2.10 -34.62 -5.69
CA ASN A 85 2.39 -34.17 -4.33
C ASN A 85 2.74 -35.30 -3.34
N THR A 86 2.30 -36.53 -3.58
CA THR A 86 2.60 -37.72 -2.74
C THR A 86 3.99 -38.33 -3.02
N PHE A 87 4.75 -37.75 -3.96
CA PHE A 87 6.06 -38.25 -4.39
C PHE A 87 7.18 -37.21 -4.23
N HIS A 88 6.99 -36.18 -3.39
CA HIS A 88 8.01 -35.15 -3.14
C HIS A 88 9.23 -35.68 -2.37
N ARG A 89 9.07 -36.75 -1.60
CA ARG A 89 10.18 -37.35 -0.87
C ARG A 89 11.29 -37.77 -1.85
N PRO A 90 12.56 -37.36 -1.62
CA PRO A 90 13.62 -37.51 -2.60
C PRO A 90 13.76 -38.91 -3.23
N ASP A 91 13.67 -39.98 -2.41
CA ASP A 91 13.78 -41.38 -2.86
C ASP A 91 12.66 -41.83 -3.82
N LEU A 92 11.55 -41.09 -3.90
CA LEU A 92 10.39 -41.45 -4.72
C LEU A 92 10.38 -40.81 -6.11
N VAL A 93 11.15 -39.73 -6.31
CA VAL A 93 11.07 -38.87 -7.51
C VAL A 93 11.37 -39.64 -8.79
N GLU A 94 12.46 -40.41 -8.82
CA GLU A 94 12.85 -41.20 -9.99
C GLU A 94 11.84 -42.31 -10.31
N GLY A 95 11.33 -42.99 -9.28
CA GLY A 95 10.32 -44.03 -9.44
C GLY A 95 9.00 -43.48 -10.01
N ALA A 96 8.59 -42.29 -9.58
CA ALA A 96 7.43 -41.60 -10.11
C ALA A 96 7.62 -41.21 -11.59
N CYS A 97 8.78 -40.65 -11.95
CA CYS A 97 9.09 -40.31 -13.34
C CYS A 97 9.09 -41.55 -14.24
N LYS A 98 9.72 -42.66 -13.82
CA LYS A 98 9.73 -43.93 -14.56
C LYS A 98 8.33 -44.51 -14.74
N THR A 99 7.46 -44.35 -13.75
CA THR A 99 6.06 -44.77 -13.84
C THR A 99 5.32 -43.98 -14.92
N THR A 100 5.49 -42.65 -14.93
CA THR A 100 4.94 -41.79 -15.99
C THR A 100 5.46 -42.18 -17.38
N LEU A 101 6.78 -42.39 -17.54
CA LEU A 101 7.38 -42.82 -18.81
C LEU A 101 6.79 -44.14 -19.31
N LYS A 102 6.63 -45.11 -18.40
CA LYS A 102 5.99 -46.39 -18.69
C LYS A 102 4.53 -46.21 -19.13
N ASN A 103 3.76 -45.40 -18.42
CA ASN A 103 2.37 -45.14 -18.77
C ASN A 103 2.26 -44.51 -20.16
N LEU A 104 3.10 -43.51 -20.47
CA LEU A 104 3.12 -42.86 -21.77
C LEU A 104 3.73 -43.73 -22.89
N GLY A 105 4.41 -44.83 -22.57
CA GLY A 105 5.16 -45.63 -23.53
C GLY A 105 6.34 -44.87 -24.14
N LEU A 106 6.99 -43.99 -23.37
CA LEU A 106 8.08 -43.12 -23.82
C LEU A 106 9.40 -43.43 -23.09
N GLU A 107 10.52 -43.14 -23.76
CA GLU A 107 11.86 -43.27 -23.18
C GLU A 107 12.30 -42.03 -22.39
N TYR A 108 11.80 -40.85 -22.76
CA TYR A 108 12.08 -39.58 -22.08
C TYR A 108 10.90 -38.60 -22.15
N LEU A 109 10.88 -37.65 -21.22
CA LEU A 109 10.01 -36.47 -21.23
C LEU A 109 10.78 -35.23 -21.70
N ASP A 110 10.11 -34.32 -22.39
CA ASP A 110 10.69 -33.04 -22.76
C ASP A 110 10.72 -32.08 -21.58
N LEU A 111 9.71 -32.18 -20.70
CA LEU A 111 9.58 -31.37 -19.50
C LEU A 111 8.94 -32.16 -18.35
N TYR A 112 9.53 -32.09 -17.16
CA TYR A 112 8.95 -32.63 -15.93
C TYR A 112 8.85 -31.56 -14.85
N LEU A 113 7.66 -31.40 -14.27
CA LEU A 113 7.37 -30.31 -13.33
C LEU A 113 7.09 -30.84 -11.92
N ILE A 114 7.55 -30.16 -10.87
CA ILE A 114 6.91 -30.31 -9.55
C ILE A 114 5.50 -29.72 -9.64
N HIS A 115 4.45 -30.52 -9.43
CA HIS A 115 3.07 -30.12 -9.75
C HIS A 115 2.52 -29.04 -8.81
N TRP A 116 2.83 -29.12 -7.53
CA TRP A 116 2.54 -28.08 -6.53
C TRP A 116 3.68 -27.97 -5.53
N PRO A 117 3.87 -26.84 -4.85
CA PRO A 117 4.87 -26.70 -3.78
C PRO A 117 4.43 -27.35 -2.45
N VAL A 118 3.40 -28.20 -2.46
CA VAL A 118 2.78 -28.79 -1.26
C VAL A 118 3.01 -30.30 -1.25
N GLY A 119 3.76 -30.81 -0.28
CA GLY A 119 3.96 -32.25 -0.08
C GLY A 119 2.75 -32.90 0.59
N TYR A 120 2.21 -33.95 -0.02
CA TYR A 120 1.19 -34.81 0.61
C TYR A 120 1.86 -36.04 1.20
N LYS A 121 1.23 -36.62 2.23
CA LYS A 121 1.72 -37.84 2.86
C LYS A 121 1.95 -38.93 1.81
N GLU A 122 3.11 -39.57 1.87
CA GLU A 122 3.49 -40.59 0.89
C GLU A 122 2.61 -41.83 1.05
N GLY A 123 2.25 -42.45 -0.08
CA GLY A 123 1.40 -43.62 -0.10
C GLY A 123 0.83 -43.92 -1.48
N THR A 124 -0.09 -44.86 -1.54
CA THR A 124 -0.79 -45.26 -2.78
C THR A 124 -1.97 -44.35 -3.12
N GLU A 125 -2.50 -43.60 -2.14
CA GLU A 125 -3.60 -42.67 -2.35
C GLU A 125 -3.07 -41.34 -2.89
N LEU A 126 -3.56 -40.89 -4.05
CA LEU A 126 -3.16 -39.61 -4.63
C LEU A 126 -3.65 -38.41 -3.79
N PHE A 127 -4.76 -38.56 -3.09
CA PHE A 127 -5.39 -37.51 -2.29
C PHE A 127 -5.60 -38.02 -0.86
N PRO A 128 -4.54 -38.11 -0.04
CA PRO A 128 -4.65 -38.63 1.32
C PRO A 128 -5.47 -37.66 2.17
N MET A 129 -6.73 -37.98 2.45
CA MET A 129 -7.64 -37.11 3.19
C MET A 129 -7.49 -37.32 4.70
N GLY A 130 -7.55 -36.23 5.46
CA GLY A 130 -7.59 -36.25 6.91
C GLY A 130 -8.92 -36.79 7.45
N PRO A 131 -9.02 -37.04 8.77
CA PRO A 131 -10.23 -37.57 9.39
C PRO A 131 -11.48 -36.70 9.20
N ASP A 132 -11.31 -35.41 8.90
CA ASP A 132 -12.39 -34.46 8.64
C ASP A 132 -13.01 -34.60 7.24
N GLY A 133 -12.40 -35.38 6.35
CA GLY A 133 -12.80 -35.55 4.96
C GLY A 133 -12.69 -34.26 4.12
N LYS A 134 -11.96 -33.25 4.59
CA LYS A 134 -11.85 -31.91 3.95
C LYS A 134 -10.42 -31.46 3.70
N THR A 135 -9.51 -31.78 4.62
CA THR A 135 -8.10 -31.37 4.53
C THR A 135 -7.22 -32.53 4.08
N PHE A 136 -6.16 -32.25 3.32
CA PHE A 136 -5.18 -33.28 2.99
C PHE A 136 -4.24 -33.54 4.17
N ILE A 137 -3.73 -34.76 4.24
CA ILE A 137 -2.63 -35.12 5.13
C ILE A 137 -1.33 -34.76 4.44
N PHE A 138 -0.54 -33.89 5.07
CA PHE A 138 0.68 -33.36 4.49
C PHE A 138 1.91 -34.23 4.82
N SER A 139 2.93 -34.12 3.97
CA SER A 139 4.29 -34.59 4.26
C SER A 139 5.12 -33.42 4.81
N ASP A 140 6.11 -33.73 5.65
CA ASP A 140 7.04 -32.74 6.18
C ASP A 140 8.18 -32.43 5.20
N VAL A 141 8.19 -33.04 4.01
CA VAL A 141 9.21 -32.82 2.97
C VAL A 141 9.05 -31.44 2.34
N ASP A 142 10.14 -30.67 2.34
CA ASP A 142 10.22 -29.39 1.63
C ASP A 142 10.47 -29.63 0.14
N TYR A 143 9.79 -28.89 -0.74
CA TYR A 143 9.98 -29.00 -2.19
C TYR A 143 11.40 -28.61 -2.64
N VAL A 144 12.14 -27.88 -1.80
CA VAL A 144 13.56 -27.58 -2.03
C VAL A 144 14.42 -28.84 -1.96
N ASP A 145 14.06 -29.81 -1.11
CA ASP A 145 14.75 -31.10 -1.01
C ASP A 145 14.41 -32.03 -2.19
N THR A 146 13.22 -31.84 -2.79
CA THR A 146 12.81 -32.55 -4.02
C THR A 146 13.61 -32.11 -5.24
N TRP A 147 14.02 -30.83 -5.30
CA TRP A 147 14.62 -30.24 -6.51
C TRP A 147 15.92 -30.94 -6.98
N PRO A 148 16.90 -31.26 -6.11
CA PRO A 148 18.10 -31.99 -6.52
C PRO A 148 17.81 -33.34 -7.21
N GLU A 149 16.76 -34.05 -6.80
CA GLU A 149 16.37 -35.30 -7.45
C GLU A 149 15.74 -35.07 -8.82
N MET A 150 15.01 -33.95 -9.02
CA MET A 150 14.56 -33.53 -10.34
C MET A 150 15.74 -33.29 -11.29
N GLU A 151 16.83 -32.70 -10.79
CA GLU A 151 18.05 -32.48 -11.60
C GLU A 151 18.71 -33.79 -12.01
N LYS A 152 18.75 -34.79 -11.13
CA LYS A 152 19.29 -36.12 -11.46
C LYS A 152 18.51 -36.80 -12.58
N LEU A 153 17.21 -36.52 -12.75
CA LEU A 153 16.44 -37.04 -13.89
C LEU A 153 16.95 -36.47 -15.22
N VAL A 154 17.46 -35.24 -15.21
CA VAL A 154 18.11 -34.62 -16.37
C VAL A 154 19.45 -35.29 -16.64
N ASP A 155 20.27 -35.45 -15.60
CA ASP A 155 21.58 -36.13 -15.72
C ASP A 155 21.43 -37.57 -16.22
N ALA A 156 20.37 -38.28 -15.81
CA ALA A 156 20.04 -39.63 -16.25
C ALA A 156 19.43 -39.71 -17.66
N GLY A 157 19.13 -38.57 -18.29
CA GLY A 157 18.51 -38.51 -19.62
C GLY A 157 17.02 -38.91 -19.67
N LEU A 158 16.39 -39.11 -18.52
CA LEU A 158 14.95 -39.42 -18.42
C LEU A 158 14.08 -38.20 -18.74
N VAL A 159 14.61 -37.00 -18.53
CA VAL A 159 13.92 -35.74 -18.78
C VAL A 159 14.89 -34.74 -19.44
N ARG A 160 14.42 -33.95 -20.41
CA ARG A 160 15.25 -32.91 -21.07
C ARG A 160 15.26 -31.59 -20.32
N ASN A 161 14.14 -31.20 -19.73
CA ASN A 161 13.99 -29.95 -18.98
C ASN A 161 13.19 -30.17 -17.69
N ILE A 162 13.47 -29.39 -16.66
CA ILE A 162 12.72 -29.40 -15.40
C ILE A 162 12.18 -28.03 -15.08
N GLY A 163 11.04 -27.99 -14.39
CA GLY A 163 10.37 -26.76 -14.00
C GLY A 163 9.46 -26.94 -12.79
N VAL A 164 8.68 -25.93 -12.50
CA VAL A 164 7.73 -25.92 -11.39
C VAL A 164 6.32 -25.58 -11.88
N SER A 165 5.31 -25.91 -11.08
CA SER A 165 3.92 -25.57 -11.34
C SER A 165 3.26 -25.08 -10.05
N ASN A 166 2.47 -24.02 -10.14
CA ASN A 166 1.81 -23.38 -9.01
C ASN A 166 2.73 -22.70 -7.99
N PHE A 167 3.94 -22.29 -8.36
CA PHE A 167 4.86 -21.65 -7.41
C PHE A 167 4.68 -20.13 -7.41
N ASN A 168 4.69 -19.51 -6.23
CA ASN A 168 4.77 -18.05 -6.09
C ASN A 168 6.24 -17.56 -6.16
N ALA A 169 6.45 -16.24 -6.25
CA ALA A 169 7.78 -15.66 -6.44
C ALA A 169 8.79 -16.06 -5.34
N LYS A 170 8.35 -16.14 -4.09
CA LYS A 170 9.23 -16.57 -2.98
C LYS A 170 9.65 -18.03 -3.13
N GLN A 171 8.72 -18.89 -3.52
CA GLN A 171 8.99 -20.32 -3.69
C GLN A 171 9.90 -20.58 -4.89
N VAL A 172 9.67 -19.88 -6.01
CA VAL A 172 10.59 -19.92 -7.16
C VAL A 172 11.98 -19.45 -6.76
N GLN A 173 12.10 -18.35 -5.99
CA GLN A 173 13.40 -17.89 -5.50
C GLN A 173 14.09 -18.94 -4.63
N ARG A 174 13.36 -19.61 -3.73
CA ARG A 174 13.92 -20.69 -2.90
C ARG A 174 14.46 -21.86 -3.71
N VAL A 175 13.80 -22.22 -4.82
CA VAL A 175 14.34 -23.22 -5.75
C VAL A 175 15.60 -22.69 -6.44
N LEU A 176 15.58 -21.45 -6.94
CA LEU A 176 16.74 -20.84 -7.61
C LEU A 176 17.97 -20.76 -6.69
N ASP A 177 17.78 -20.57 -5.39
CA ASP A 177 18.86 -20.47 -4.41
C ASP A 177 19.64 -21.78 -4.24
N VAL A 178 19.02 -22.94 -4.54
CA VAL A 178 19.66 -24.26 -4.43
C VAL A 178 19.93 -24.93 -5.77
N ALA A 179 19.32 -24.45 -6.85
CA ALA A 179 19.33 -25.11 -8.16
C ALA A 179 20.70 -25.00 -8.85
N ARG A 180 21.26 -26.15 -9.23
CA ARG A 180 22.31 -26.24 -10.26
C ARG A 180 21.69 -26.14 -11.66
N ILE A 181 20.52 -26.75 -11.87
CA ILE A 181 19.71 -26.64 -13.09
C ILE A 181 18.47 -25.81 -12.74
N PRO A 182 18.41 -24.52 -13.11
CA PRO A 182 17.27 -23.66 -12.81
C PRO A 182 15.96 -24.14 -13.48
N PRO A 183 14.78 -23.91 -12.86
CA PRO A 183 13.50 -24.22 -13.49
C PRO A 183 13.34 -23.42 -14.79
N VAL A 184 13.01 -24.09 -15.89
CA VAL A 184 12.84 -23.42 -17.19
C VAL A 184 11.48 -22.74 -17.36
N THR A 185 10.48 -23.22 -16.62
CA THR A 185 9.11 -22.69 -16.65
C THR A 185 8.45 -22.75 -15.28
N ASN A 186 7.49 -21.85 -15.06
CA ASN A 186 6.50 -21.93 -14.00
C ASN A 186 5.10 -22.04 -14.61
N GLN A 187 4.49 -23.22 -14.51
CA GLN A 187 3.14 -23.46 -15.02
C GLN A 187 2.08 -22.97 -14.00
N ILE A 188 1.27 -21.96 -14.34
CA ILE A 188 0.34 -21.30 -13.40
C ILE A 188 -1.04 -21.02 -14.01
N GLU A 189 -2.06 -20.88 -13.16
CA GLU A 189 -3.38 -20.39 -13.56
C GLU A 189 -3.22 -18.95 -14.06
N CYS A 190 -3.49 -18.73 -15.34
CA CYS A 190 -3.39 -17.40 -15.95
C CYS A 190 -4.44 -17.22 -17.05
N HIS A 191 -5.25 -16.17 -16.91
CA HIS A 191 -6.31 -15.77 -17.83
C HIS A 191 -6.76 -14.34 -17.48
N PRO A 192 -7.55 -13.62 -18.29
CA PRO A 192 -7.96 -12.24 -17.99
C PRO A 192 -8.55 -11.98 -16.60
N TYR A 193 -9.31 -12.91 -16.01
CA TYR A 193 -9.79 -12.76 -14.61
C TYR A 193 -8.70 -12.93 -13.53
N LEU A 194 -7.53 -13.47 -13.89
CA LEU A 194 -6.37 -13.65 -13.02
C LEU A 194 -5.10 -13.46 -13.88
N HIS A 195 -4.72 -12.20 -14.08
CA HIS A 195 -3.72 -11.80 -15.06
C HIS A 195 -2.29 -12.19 -14.66
N GLN A 196 -2.01 -12.28 -13.34
CA GLN A 196 -0.72 -12.74 -12.80
C GLN A 196 0.50 -11.85 -13.14
N ALA A 197 0.29 -10.57 -13.46
CA ALA A 197 1.34 -9.66 -13.94
C ALA A 197 2.63 -9.69 -13.08
N LYS A 198 2.49 -9.71 -11.74
CA LYS A 198 3.65 -9.68 -10.83
C LYS A 198 4.54 -10.92 -10.93
N ILE A 199 3.95 -12.12 -10.95
CA ILE A 199 4.72 -13.37 -11.05
C ILE A 199 5.28 -13.54 -12.46
N THR A 200 4.54 -13.10 -13.49
CA THR A 200 5.05 -13.05 -14.87
C THR A 200 6.31 -12.18 -14.97
N SER A 201 6.28 -10.94 -14.45
CA SER A 201 7.45 -10.06 -14.45
C SER A 201 8.63 -10.67 -13.69
N PHE A 202 8.38 -11.20 -12.49
CA PHE A 202 9.42 -11.87 -11.70
C PHE A 202 10.05 -13.05 -12.45
N CYS A 203 9.24 -13.92 -13.06
CA CYS A 203 9.75 -15.06 -13.83
C CYS A 203 10.56 -14.60 -15.05
N ALA A 204 10.08 -13.57 -15.77
CA ALA A 204 10.79 -13.00 -16.92
C ALA A 204 12.18 -12.47 -16.52
N GLU A 205 12.31 -11.75 -15.40
CA GLU A 205 13.59 -11.26 -14.87
C GLU A 205 14.59 -12.39 -14.57
N LYS A 206 14.10 -13.57 -14.19
CA LYS A 206 14.94 -14.75 -13.92
C LYS A 206 15.21 -15.60 -15.17
N GLY A 207 14.56 -15.29 -16.29
CA GLY A 207 14.61 -16.08 -17.53
C GLY A 207 13.80 -17.37 -17.45
N ILE A 208 12.71 -17.36 -16.67
CA ILE A 208 11.76 -18.45 -16.50
C ILE A 208 10.51 -18.11 -17.31
N ILE A 209 10.08 -19.03 -18.18
CA ILE A 209 8.88 -18.83 -19.00
C ILE A 209 7.62 -19.13 -18.18
N ILE A 210 6.51 -18.45 -18.47
CA ILE A 210 5.20 -18.82 -17.92
C ILE A 210 4.51 -19.79 -18.87
N THR A 211 3.98 -20.89 -18.31
CA THR A 211 3.00 -21.73 -19.01
C THR A 211 1.62 -21.52 -18.38
N ALA A 212 0.69 -20.91 -19.11
CA ALA A 212 -0.66 -20.61 -18.66
C ALA A 212 -1.56 -21.85 -18.74
N TYR A 213 -1.94 -22.41 -17.58
CA TYR A 213 -3.01 -23.40 -17.47
C TYR A 213 -4.36 -22.72 -17.19
N SER A 214 -5.44 -23.46 -17.47
CA SER A 214 -6.82 -22.96 -17.43
C SER A 214 -7.02 -21.65 -18.23
N PRO A 215 -6.39 -21.45 -19.41
CA PRO A 215 -6.41 -20.15 -20.10
C PRO A 215 -7.82 -19.69 -20.53
N LEU A 216 -8.78 -20.62 -20.55
CA LEU A 216 -10.18 -20.39 -20.88
C LEU A 216 -11.09 -20.25 -19.64
N GLY A 217 -10.52 -20.13 -18.43
CA GLY A 217 -11.27 -19.95 -17.18
C GLY A 217 -11.95 -21.21 -16.63
N SER A 218 -11.54 -22.41 -17.08
CA SER A 218 -12.00 -23.74 -16.62
C SER A 218 -13.50 -23.82 -16.26
N PRO A 219 -14.42 -23.58 -17.22
CA PRO A 219 -15.86 -23.53 -16.95
C PRO A 219 -16.46 -24.86 -16.51
N ALA A 220 -15.86 -26.00 -16.90
CA ALA A 220 -16.33 -27.35 -16.56
C ALA A 220 -15.58 -27.98 -15.36
N ARG A 221 -15.06 -27.16 -14.45
CA ARG A 221 -14.37 -27.68 -13.24
C ARG A 221 -15.38 -28.36 -12.29
N PRO A 222 -15.02 -29.45 -11.60
CA PRO A 222 -15.94 -30.18 -10.72
C PRO A 222 -16.52 -29.37 -9.55
N TRP A 223 -15.86 -28.28 -9.14
CA TRP A 223 -16.25 -27.41 -8.03
C TRP A 223 -16.81 -26.06 -8.50
N VAL A 224 -17.30 -25.97 -9.74
CA VAL A 224 -17.99 -24.76 -10.24
C VAL A 224 -19.23 -24.47 -9.42
N LYS A 225 -19.45 -23.20 -9.08
CA LYS A 225 -20.70 -22.71 -8.46
C LYS A 225 -21.60 -22.05 -9.49
N GLU A 226 -22.90 -22.02 -9.23
CA GLU A 226 -23.91 -21.44 -10.12
C GLU A 226 -23.67 -19.95 -10.40
N ASP A 227 -23.14 -19.21 -9.42
CA ASP A 227 -22.84 -17.78 -9.48
C ASP A 227 -21.40 -17.46 -9.95
N ASP A 228 -20.58 -18.48 -10.23
CA ASP A 228 -19.20 -18.23 -10.64
C ASP A 228 -19.16 -17.60 -12.04
N PRO A 229 -18.41 -16.50 -12.22
CA PRO A 229 -18.36 -15.82 -13.51
C PRO A 229 -17.67 -16.68 -14.56
N VAL A 230 -18.31 -16.81 -15.72
CA VAL A 230 -17.79 -17.57 -16.85
C VAL A 230 -17.00 -16.63 -17.77
N LEU A 231 -15.67 -16.78 -17.78
CA LEU A 231 -14.79 -15.94 -18.61
C LEU A 231 -15.10 -16.03 -20.11
N MET A 232 -15.51 -17.21 -20.58
CA MET A 232 -15.89 -17.45 -21.98
C MET A 232 -17.10 -16.64 -22.44
N ASP A 233 -17.93 -16.17 -21.50
CA ASP A 233 -19.16 -15.41 -21.73
C ASP A 233 -19.00 -13.92 -21.39
N ASP A 234 -17.79 -13.47 -21.04
CA ASP A 234 -17.53 -12.07 -20.72
C ASP A 234 -17.81 -11.16 -21.94
N ALA A 235 -18.58 -10.09 -21.71
CA ALA A 235 -19.03 -9.20 -22.77
C ALA A 235 -17.87 -8.53 -23.52
N ALA A 236 -16.78 -8.16 -22.82
CA ALA A 236 -15.62 -7.56 -23.44
C ALA A 236 -14.89 -8.57 -24.34
N VAL A 237 -14.72 -9.81 -23.87
CA VAL A 237 -14.13 -10.90 -24.66
C VAL A 237 -15.00 -11.20 -25.88
N GLY A 238 -16.33 -11.21 -25.73
CA GLY A 238 -17.29 -11.38 -26.82
C GLY A 238 -17.26 -10.24 -27.85
N GLN A 239 -17.02 -9.00 -27.43
CA GLN A 239 -16.83 -7.86 -28.34
C GLN A 239 -15.54 -8.00 -29.16
N LEU A 240 -14.44 -8.39 -28.52
CA LEU A 240 -13.17 -8.65 -29.21
C LEU A 240 -13.29 -9.83 -30.20
N ALA A 241 -13.98 -10.90 -29.81
CA ALA A 241 -14.27 -12.03 -30.69
C ALA A 241 -14.96 -11.56 -31.98
N LYS A 242 -15.96 -10.69 -31.87
CA LYS A 242 -16.63 -10.07 -33.04
C LYS A 242 -15.68 -9.15 -33.82
N LYS A 243 -14.91 -8.29 -33.14
CA LYS A 243 -13.94 -7.36 -33.76
C LYS A 243 -12.96 -8.10 -34.69
N TYR A 244 -12.45 -9.25 -34.26
CA TYR A 244 -11.45 -10.01 -35.02
C TYR A 244 -12.02 -11.13 -35.89
N GLY A 245 -13.34 -11.37 -35.86
CA GLY A 245 -13.95 -12.51 -36.55
C GLY A 245 -13.44 -13.85 -36.01
N LYS A 246 -13.21 -13.93 -34.70
CA LYS A 246 -12.65 -15.10 -33.99
C LYS A 246 -13.57 -15.55 -32.86
N THR A 247 -13.33 -16.72 -32.29
CA THR A 247 -14.07 -17.21 -31.11
C THR A 247 -13.52 -16.59 -29.83
N THR A 248 -14.31 -16.59 -28.75
CA THR A 248 -13.83 -16.13 -27.43
C THR A 248 -12.62 -16.92 -26.95
N ALA A 249 -12.58 -18.25 -27.19
CA ALA A 249 -11.42 -19.07 -26.90
C ALA A 249 -10.16 -18.61 -27.65
N GLN A 250 -10.27 -18.30 -28.94
CA GLN A 250 -9.16 -17.81 -29.74
C GLN A 250 -8.62 -16.47 -29.22
N ILE A 251 -9.48 -15.55 -28.78
CA ILE A 251 -9.06 -14.28 -28.15
C ILE A 251 -8.27 -14.55 -26.87
N LEU A 252 -8.77 -15.42 -25.99
CA LEU A 252 -8.12 -15.74 -24.71
C LEU A 252 -6.77 -16.46 -24.89
N ILE A 253 -6.67 -17.35 -25.87
CA ILE A 253 -5.42 -18.02 -26.22
C ILE A 253 -4.42 -17.02 -26.82
N ARG A 254 -4.88 -16.16 -27.75
CA ARG A 254 -4.04 -15.14 -28.38
C ARG A 254 -3.49 -14.14 -27.36
N TYR A 255 -4.29 -13.75 -26.39
CA TYR A 255 -3.88 -12.91 -25.27
C TYR A 255 -2.65 -13.48 -24.54
N GLN A 256 -2.69 -14.76 -24.18
CA GLN A 256 -1.55 -15.41 -23.51
C GLN A 256 -0.30 -15.46 -24.40
N ILE A 257 -0.47 -15.81 -25.67
CA ILE A 257 0.63 -15.85 -26.64
C ILE A 257 1.28 -14.46 -26.78
N GLN A 258 0.50 -13.38 -26.82
CA GLN A 258 1.04 -12.02 -26.92
C GLN A 258 1.73 -11.52 -25.65
N LEU A 259 1.39 -12.06 -24.48
CA LEU A 259 2.16 -11.84 -23.25
C LEU A 259 3.48 -12.61 -23.24
N GLY A 260 3.76 -13.42 -24.27
CA GLY A 260 4.95 -14.28 -24.34
C GLY A 260 4.80 -15.57 -23.54
N HIS A 261 3.58 -15.93 -23.12
CA HIS A 261 3.33 -17.16 -22.37
C HIS A 261 3.16 -18.36 -23.32
N VAL A 262 3.60 -19.54 -22.86
CA VAL A 262 3.13 -20.81 -23.42
C VAL A 262 1.70 -21.05 -22.92
N VAL A 263 0.81 -21.57 -23.74
CA VAL A 263 -0.61 -21.73 -23.39
C VAL A 263 -1.11 -23.13 -23.70
N ILE A 264 -1.84 -23.75 -22.76
CA ILE A 264 -2.26 -25.16 -22.84
C ILE A 264 -3.78 -25.33 -22.70
N PRO A 265 -4.60 -24.87 -23.66
CA PRO A 265 -6.03 -25.08 -23.63
C PRO A 265 -6.38 -26.57 -23.74
N LYS A 266 -7.36 -27.02 -22.95
CA LYS A 266 -7.87 -28.39 -22.99
C LYS A 266 -9.11 -28.50 -23.88
N SER A 267 -9.16 -29.52 -24.73
CA SER A 267 -10.38 -29.95 -25.44
C SER A 267 -10.26 -31.42 -25.84
N VAL A 268 -11.39 -32.13 -25.85
CA VAL A 268 -11.54 -33.47 -26.47
C VAL A 268 -12.43 -33.43 -27.71
N THR A 269 -12.94 -32.24 -28.06
CA THR A 269 -13.78 -32.02 -29.24
C THR A 269 -12.92 -31.58 -30.41
N LYS A 270 -12.90 -32.35 -31.49
CA LYS A 270 -12.05 -32.15 -32.67
C LYS A 270 -12.15 -30.73 -33.25
N GLU A 271 -13.35 -30.21 -33.41
CA GLU A 271 -13.59 -28.87 -33.99
C GLU A 271 -13.02 -27.76 -33.09
N ARG A 272 -13.13 -27.92 -31.77
CA ARG A 272 -12.57 -26.98 -30.80
C ARG A 272 -11.05 -27.07 -30.74
N ILE A 273 -10.47 -28.26 -30.88
CA ILE A 273 -9.01 -28.46 -30.98
C ILE A 273 -8.48 -27.71 -32.21
N ALA A 274 -9.10 -27.91 -33.38
CA ALA A 274 -8.73 -27.18 -34.59
C ALA A 274 -8.94 -25.66 -34.45
N SER A 275 -10.04 -25.21 -33.84
CA SER A 275 -10.30 -23.78 -33.60
C SER A 275 -9.27 -23.15 -32.66
N ASN A 276 -8.90 -23.82 -31.58
CA ASN A 276 -7.90 -23.34 -30.62
C ASN A 276 -6.50 -23.21 -31.25
N PHE A 277 -6.22 -23.98 -32.31
CA PHE A 277 -4.97 -23.90 -33.08
C PHE A 277 -4.89 -22.68 -33.99
N ASP A 278 -6.03 -22.21 -34.52
CA ASP A 278 -6.12 -21.06 -35.44
C ASP A 278 -6.02 -19.69 -34.71
N VAL A 279 -4.87 -19.45 -34.08
CA VAL A 279 -4.58 -18.26 -33.25
C VAL A 279 -3.33 -17.49 -33.68
N PHE A 280 -2.65 -17.94 -34.73
CA PHE A 280 -1.41 -17.29 -35.20
C PHE A 280 -1.64 -16.32 -36.37
N GLY A 281 -2.82 -16.33 -36.98
CA GLY A 281 -3.17 -15.48 -38.13
C GLY A 281 -3.72 -14.08 -37.79
N PHE A 282 -3.72 -13.67 -36.52
CA PHE A 282 -4.18 -12.35 -36.09
C PHE A 282 -3.44 -11.86 -34.84
N GLN A 283 -3.57 -10.57 -34.52
CA GLN A 283 -2.97 -9.94 -33.34
C GLN A 283 -3.97 -8.96 -32.69
N LEU A 284 -4.06 -9.02 -31.36
CA LEU A 284 -4.77 -8.05 -30.53
C LEU A 284 -3.96 -6.77 -30.44
N ASP A 285 -4.60 -5.61 -30.58
CA ASP A 285 -3.91 -4.32 -30.40
C ASP A 285 -3.68 -3.99 -28.91
N ASP A 286 -2.87 -2.96 -28.64
CA ASP A 286 -2.49 -2.60 -27.26
C ASP A 286 -3.70 -2.21 -26.40
N GLY A 287 -4.71 -1.58 -27.01
CA GLY A 287 -5.94 -1.21 -26.32
C GLY A 287 -6.75 -2.43 -25.89
N ASP A 288 -6.82 -3.45 -26.75
CA ASP A 288 -7.49 -4.71 -26.45
C ASP A 288 -6.73 -5.56 -25.43
N MET A 289 -5.39 -5.56 -25.50
CA MET A 289 -4.54 -6.19 -24.48
C MET A 289 -4.75 -5.54 -23.11
N GLN A 290 -4.84 -4.20 -23.06
CA GLN A 290 -5.15 -3.46 -21.83
C GLN A 290 -6.58 -3.72 -21.34
N LEU A 291 -7.56 -3.79 -22.24
CA LEU A 291 -8.94 -4.12 -21.90
C LEU A 291 -9.04 -5.49 -21.23
N LEU A 292 -8.39 -6.51 -21.80
CA LEU A 292 -8.35 -7.86 -21.24
C LEU A 292 -7.62 -7.91 -19.89
N ALA A 293 -6.49 -7.20 -19.76
CA ALA A 293 -5.78 -7.09 -18.48
C ALA A 293 -6.65 -6.41 -17.40
N GLY A 294 -7.50 -5.46 -17.80
CA GLY A 294 -8.46 -4.77 -16.92
C GLY A 294 -9.61 -5.64 -16.39
N LEU A 295 -9.79 -6.86 -16.91
CA LEU A 295 -10.82 -7.80 -16.43
C LEU A 295 -10.41 -8.52 -15.12
N GLU A 296 -9.23 -8.24 -14.58
CA GLU A 296 -8.69 -8.94 -13.41
C GLU A 296 -9.60 -8.84 -12.18
N ARG A 297 -9.92 -10.01 -11.61
CA ARG A 297 -10.80 -10.16 -10.42
C ARG A 297 -10.03 -10.62 -9.18
N ASN A 298 -8.73 -10.90 -9.31
CA ASN A 298 -7.85 -11.40 -8.24
C ASN A 298 -8.35 -12.68 -7.53
N GLY A 299 -9.23 -13.45 -8.17
CA GLY A 299 -9.76 -14.72 -7.66
C GLY A 299 -9.22 -15.90 -8.47
N ARG A 300 -8.72 -16.93 -7.76
CA ARG A 300 -8.32 -18.20 -8.38
C ARG A 300 -9.51 -19.12 -8.57
N ILE A 301 -9.66 -19.69 -9.75
CA ILE A 301 -10.64 -20.75 -10.02
C ILE A 301 -10.11 -22.14 -9.65
N CYS A 302 -8.78 -22.30 -9.56
CA CYS A 302 -8.10 -23.51 -9.12
C CYS A 302 -7.31 -23.24 -7.82
N PRO A 303 -7.99 -23.03 -6.68
CA PRO A 303 -7.35 -22.60 -5.44
C PRO A 303 -6.69 -23.72 -4.61
N GLU A 304 -6.88 -24.99 -4.97
CA GLU A 304 -6.44 -26.18 -4.20
C GLU A 304 -6.90 -26.13 -2.72
N SER A 305 -8.19 -25.88 -2.50
CA SER A 305 -8.69 -25.51 -1.17
C SER A 305 -8.44 -26.52 -0.05
N SER A 306 -8.38 -27.82 -0.37
CA SER A 306 -8.09 -28.88 0.60
C SER A 306 -6.64 -28.89 1.10
N ALA A 307 -5.74 -28.16 0.43
CA ALA A 307 -4.37 -27.94 0.87
C ALA A 307 -4.20 -26.66 1.72
N PHE A 308 -5.27 -25.92 2.02
CA PHE A 308 -5.18 -24.75 2.89
C PHE A 308 -4.73 -25.14 4.30
N GLY A 309 -3.70 -24.44 4.80
CA GLY A 309 -3.05 -24.73 6.08
C GLY A 309 -1.65 -25.31 5.92
N HIS A 310 -1.28 -25.80 4.74
CA HIS A 310 0.11 -26.18 4.47
C HIS A 310 1.02 -24.94 4.43
N PRO A 311 2.23 -24.98 5.05
CA PRO A 311 3.16 -23.85 5.10
C PRO A 311 3.62 -23.36 3.72
N HIS A 312 3.47 -24.19 2.68
CA HIS A 312 3.86 -23.88 1.31
C HIS A 312 2.69 -23.78 0.34
N HIS A 313 1.46 -23.61 0.82
CA HIS A 313 0.34 -23.32 -0.08
C HIS A 313 0.60 -22.01 -0.86
N PRO A 314 0.53 -21.99 -2.21
CA PRO A 314 1.01 -20.86 -3.00
C PRO A 314 0.02 -19.70 -3.07
N ALA A 315 -1.27 -19.95 -2.86
CA ALA A 315 -2.29 -18.93 -2.75
C ALA A 315 -2.56 -18.60 -1.27
N ASN A 316 -2.68 -17.31 -0.96
CA ASN A 316 -3.35 -16.91 0.28
C ASN A 316 -4.79 -17.44 0.24
N LYS A 317 -5.31 -17.95 1.37
CA LYS A 317 -6.70 -18.41 1.49
C LYS A 317 -7.66 -17.42 0.78
N PRO A 318 -8.54 -17.87 -0.13
CA PRO A 318 -9.33 -17.03 -1.02
C PRO A 318 -10.19 -16.09 -0.19
N LYS A 319 -10.39 -14.88 -0.70
CA LYS A 319 -11.04 -13.78 0.01
C LYS A 319 -12.37 -14.17 0.67
N GLN A 320 -13.18 -15.05 0.06
CA GLN A 320 -14.43 -15.57 0.66
C GLN A 320 -14.23 -16.64 1.75
N ALA A 321 -13.15 -17.44 1.71
CA ALA A 321 -12.80 -18.36 2.79
C ALA A 321 -12.07 -17.62 3.92
N ARG A 322 -11.22 -16.63 3.60
CA ARG A 322 -10.71 -15.62 4.53
C ARG A 322 -11.80 -14.71 5.04
N GLU A 323 -12.87 -14.43 4.31
CA GLU A 323 -14.02 -13.66 4.80
C GLU A 323 -15.01 -14.57 5.52
N ARG A 324 -14.90 -15.91 5.46
CA ARG A 324 -15.67 -16.83 6.33
C ARG A 324 -14.88 -17.34 7.54
N GLU A 325 -13.55 -17.33 7.49
CA GLU A 325 -12.64 -17.69 8.59
C GLU A 325 -11.98 -16.47 9.26
N LEU A 326 -11.91 -15.33 8.55
CA LEU A 326 -11.62 -13.96 9.07
C LEU A 326 -12.77 -12.99 8.76
N GLU A 327 -13.97 -13.49 8.43
CA GLU A 327 -15.08 -12.96 9.23
C GLU A 327 -14.59 -13.26 10.63
N MET A 328 -14.21 -12.21 11.36
CA MET A 328 -14.69 -12.22 12.72
C MET A 328 -16.13 -12.65 12.58
N ASP A 329 -16.45 -13.87 13.01
CA ASP A 329 -17.83 -14.23 13.23
C ASP A 329 -18.37 -13.00 13.94
N VAL A 330 -19.41 -12.43 13.37
CA VAL A 330 -19.89 -11.11 13.78
C VAL A 330 -20.37 -11.21 15.25
N LYS A 331 -20.45 -12.44 15.79
CA LYS A 331 -20.55 -12.84 17.20
C LYS A 331 -19.25 -13.35 17.88
N ALA A 332 -18.16 -13.63 17.16
CA ALA A 332 -16.88 -14.04 17.73
C ALA A 332 -16.26 -12.96 18.59
N THR A 333 -15.95 -13.35 19.82
CA THR A 333 -15.29 -12.54 20.83
C THR A 333 -13.76 -12.60 20.73
N LEU A 334 -13.20 -13.39 19.79
CA LEU A 334 -11.77 -13.64 19.62
C LEU A 334 -11.33 -13.49 18.16
N VAL A 335 -10.13 -12.94 17.96
CA VAL A 335 -9.40 -12.86 16.68
C VAL A 335 -8.12 -13.71 16.78
N THR A 336 -7.76 -14.38 15.69
CA THR A 336 -6.50 -15.14 15.58
C THR A 336 -5.40 -14.24 15.04
N LEU A 337 -4.31 -14.10 15.79
CA LEU A 337 -3.10 -13.39 15.40
C LEU A 337 -2.26 -14.24 14.42
N ASN A 338 -1.36 -13.61 13.65
CA ASN A 338 -0.51 -14.30 12.67
C ASN A 338 0.49 -15.32 13.27
N ASN A 339 0.68 -15.32 14.60
CA ASN A 339 1.43 -16.31 15.34
C ASN A 339 0.55 -17.42 15.96
N GLY A 340 -0.72 -17.51 15.56
CA GLY A 340 -1.70 -18.51 16.01
C GLY A 340 -2.34 -18.23 17.38
N LYS A 341 -1.88 -17.21 18.13
CA LYS A 341 -2.48 -16.83 19.42
C LYS A 341 -3.84 -16.18 19.23
N LYS A 342 -4.70 -16.25 20.25
CA LYS A 342 -6.04 -15.64 20.24
C LYS A 342 -6.01 -14.35 21.05
N MET A 343 -6.58 -13.28 20.50
CA MET A 343 -6.74 -11.98 21.17
C MET A 343 -8.23 -11.65 21.23
N PRO A 344 -8.78 -11.23 22.39
CA PRO A 344 -10.16 -10.74 22.43
C PRO A 344 -10.37 -9.51 21.55
N VAL A 345 -11.53 -9.43 20.91
CA VAL A 345 -11.86 -8.37 19.94
C VAL A 345 -12.06 -7.00 20.61
N LEU A 346 -12.46 -6.99 21.88
CA LEU A 346 -12.67 -5.77 22.65
C LEU A 346 -11.78 -5.81 23.90
N GLY A 347 -11.01 -4.74 24.10
CA GLY A 347 -10.17 -4.59 25.29
C GLY A 347 -10.51 -3.35 26.10
N LEU A 348 -10.03 -3.31 27.35
CA LEU A 348 -10.10 -2.13 28.19
C LEU A 348 -8.80 -1.34 28.04
N GLY A 349 -8.89 -0.11 27.54
CA GLY A 349 -7.78 0.85 27.58
C GLY A 349 -7.66 1.48 28.97
N THR A 350 -6.43 1.57 29.50
CA THR A 350 -6.20 2.07 30.87
C THR A 350 -5.60 3.48 30.96
N TYR A 351 -5.34 4.14 29.83
CA TYR A 351 -4.78 5.50 29.81
C TYR A 351 -5.57 6.49 30.70
N ASN A 352 -4.88 7.24 31.57
CA ASN A 352 -5.48 8.15 32.57
C ASN A 352 -6.42 7.47 33.59
N LEU A 353 -6.24 6.19 33.89
CA LEU A 353 -6.75 5.57 35.12
C LEU A 353 -5.58 5.47 36.10
N LEU A 354 -5.73 6.02 37.31
CA LEU A 354 -4.64 6.08 38.30
C LEU A 354 -5.13 5.59 39.67
N GLY A 355 -4.21 5.03 40.47
CA GLY A 355 -4.47 4.59 41.84
C GLY A 355 -5.66 3.62 41.94
N GLN A 356 -6.42 3.72 43.05
CA GLN A 356 -7.54 2.82 43.30
C GLN A 356 -8.61 2.85 42.20
N HIS A 357 -8.77 3.98 41.50
CA HIS A 357 -9.72 4.06 40.38
C HIS A 357 -9.32 3.16 39.22
N CYS A 358 -8.02 3.00 38.96
CA CYS A 358 -7.52 2.02 37.99
C CYS A 358 -7.81 0.59 38.44
N VAL A 359 -7.51 0.28 39.71
CA VAL A 359 -7.75 -1.04 40.28
C VAL A 359 -9.22 -1.46 40.13
N GLU A 360 -10.14 -0.60 40.58
CA GLU A 360 -11.58 -0.89 40.51
C GLU A 360 -12.12 -0.98 39.09
N ALA A 361 -11.63 -0.14 38.17
CA ALA A 361 -12.04 -0.19 36.77
C ALA A 361 -11.62 -1.51 36.09
N VAL A 362 -10.38 -1.97 36.32
CA VAL A 362 -9.88 -3.24 35.78
C VAL A 362 -10.64 -4.42 36.40
N LYS A 363 -10.86 -4.43 37.72
CA LYS A 363 -11.66 -5.45 38.41
C LYS A 363 -13.08 -5.52 37.84
N THR A 364 -13.72 -4.37 37.69
CA THR A 364 -15.06 -4.27 37.11
C THR A 364 -15.11 -4.80 35.68
N ALA A 365 -14.08 -4.52 34.87
CA ALA A 365 -14.03 -5.04 33.51
C ALA A 365 -13.86 -6.56 33.47
N ILE A 366 -13.00 -7.12 34.33
CA ILE A 366 -12.84 -8.59 34.45
C ILE A 366 -14.16 -9.24 34.88
N ASP A 367 -14.83 -8.67 35.88
CA ASP A 367 -16.14 -9.13 36.38
C ASP A 367 -17.23 -9.04 35.32
N ALA A 368 -17.19 -7.99 34.49
CA ALA A 368 -18.12 -7.83 33.37
C ALA A 368 -17.88 -8.82 32.23
N GLY A 369 -16.68 -9.40 32.13
CA GLY A 369 -16.31 -10.38 31.10
C GLY A 369 -15.20 -9.94 30.14
N TYR A 370 -14.56 -8.78 30.35
CA TYR A 370 -13.36 -8.42 29.59
C TYR A 370 -12.25 -9.43 29.84
N ARG A 371 -11.53 -9.75 28.76
CA ARG A 371 -10.32 -10.56 28.82
C ARG A 371 -9.10 -9.88 28.21
N HIS A 372 -9.25 -8.74 27.52
CA HIS A 372 -8.13 -7.95 27.00
C HIS A 372 -7.95 -6.67 27.80
N ILE A 373 -6.76 -6.49 28.40
CA ILE A 373 -6.39 -5.29 29.17
C ILE A 373 -5.18 -4.62 28.50
N ASP A 374 -5.32 -3.36 28.10
CA ASP A 374 -4.29 -2.57 27.44
C ASP A 374 -3.73 -1.48 28.37
N THR A 375 -2.44 -1.55 28.64
CA THR A 375 -1.66 -0.54 29.38
C THR A 375 -0.37 -0.18 28.61
N ALA A 376 0.46 0.67 29.20
CA ALA A 376 1.80 1.02 28.72
C ALA A 376 2.62 1.61 29.87
N SER A 377 3.95 1.51 29.78
CA SER A 377 4.88 2.12 30.75
C SER A 377 4.63 3.62 30.97
N LEU A 378 4.30 4.36 29.90
CA LEU A 378 3.96 5.79 29.97
C LEU A 378 2.75 6.08 30.86
N TYR A 379 1.79 5.16 30.94
CA TYR A 379 0.51 5.43 31.62
C TYR A 379 0.68 5.49 33.14
N ARG A 380 1.83 5.02 33.66
CA ARG A 380 2.19 5.02 35.08
C ARG A 380 1.15 4.33 35.96
N ASN A 381 0.48 3.31 35.43
CA ASN A 381 -0.55 2.55 36.14
C ASN A 381 -0.40 1.01 36.02
N GLU A 382 0.76 0.54 35.52
CA GLU A 382 1.04 -0.89 35.38
C GLU A 382 0.94 -1.63 36.72
N ALA A 383 1.33 -0.98 37.83
CA ALA A 383 1.24 -1.57 39.16
C ALA A 383 -0.22 -1.83 39.59
N GLU A 384 -1.10 -0.87 39.34
CA GLU A 384 -2.53 -0.94 39.64
C GLU A 384 -3.25 -1.96 38.75
N VAL A 385 -2.90 -2.00 37.45
CA VAL A 385 -3.41 -3.04 36.53
C VAL A 385 -3.00 -4.43 37.02
N GLY A 386 -1.73 -4.59 37.38
CA GLY A 386 -1.19 -5.83 37.95
C GLY A 386 -1.87 -6.25 39.24
N GLN A 387 -2.10 -5.31 40.16
CA GLN A 387 -2.82 -5.53 41.40
C GLN A 387 -4.24 -6.07 41.14
N ALA A 388 -5.02 -5.39 40.29
CA ALA A 388 -6.38 -5.81 39.95
C ALA A 388 -6.44 -7.23 39.38
N ILE A 389 -5.51 -7.57 38.49
CA ILE A 389 -5.41 -8.91 37.89
C ILE A 389 -5.13 -9.96 38.97
N ARG A 390 -4.14 -9.73 39.84
CA ARG A 390 -3.82 -10.68 40.92
C ARG A 390 -4.96 -10.87 41.91
N GLU A 391 -5.65 -9.79 42.28
CA GLU A 391 -6.83 -9.87 43.15
C GLU A 391 -7.94 -10.74 42.52
N LYS A 392 -8.17 -10.60 41.20
CA LYS A 392 -9.17 -11.40 40.47
C LYS A 392 -8.76 -12.84 40.17
N ILE A 393 -7.47 -13.12 40.22
CA ILE A 393 -6.96 -14.51 40.22
C ILE A 393 -7.14 -15.12 41.61
N ALA A 394 -6.82 -14.36 42.67
CA ALA A 394 -6.92 -14.83 44.04
C ALA A 394 -8.37 -15.10 44.49
N ASP A 395 -9.34 -14.32 44.02
CA ASP A 395 -10.77 -14.54 44.29
C ASP A 395 -11.41 -15.63 43.39
N GLY A 396 -10.66 -16.17 42.43
CA GLY A 396 -11.09 -17.26 41.55
C GLY A 396 -11.95 -16.83 40.35
N THR A 397 -12.10 -15.54 40.09
CA THR A 397 -12.90 -15.03 38.95
C THR A 397 -12.29 -15.41 37.60
N VAL A 398 -10.96 -15.39 37.49
CA VAL A 398 -10.20 -15.72 36.26
C VAL A 398 -8.88 -16.40 36.60
N LYS A 399 -8.30 -17.09 35.63
CA LYS A 399 -6.89 -17.52 35.64
C LYS A 399 -6.02 -16.56 34.85
N ARG A 400 -4.71 -16.61 35.03
CA ARG A 400 -3.79 -15.75 34.27
C ARG A 400 -3.91 -16.03 32.77
N GLU A 401 -4.03 -17.29 32.37
CA GLU A 401 -4.20 -17.71 30.97
C GLU A 401 -5.53 -17.29 30.33
N ASP A 402 -6.52 -16.86 31.12
CA ASP A 402 -7.78 -16.33 30.58
C ASP A 402 -7.62 -14.89 30.07
N LEU A 403 -6.58 -14.17 30.52
CA LEU A 403 -6.36 -12.76 30.23
C LEU A 403 -5.32 -12.55 29.13
N PHE A 404 -5.60 -11.59 28.25
CA PHE A 404 -4.69 -11.04 27.25
C PHE A 404 -4.21 -9.66 27.72
N VAL A 405 -2.99 -9.58 28.24
CA VAL A 405 -2.42 -8.35 28.81
C VAL A 405 -1.41 -7.74 27.84
N THR A 406 -1.63 -6.46 27.52
CA THR A 406 -0.76 -5.67 26.62
C THR A 406 -0.04 -4.57 27.39
N THR A 407 1.29 -4.46 27.21
CA THR A 407 2.06 -3.26 27.58
C THR A 407 3.01 -2.84 26.45
N LYS A 408 3.74 -1.73 26.60
CA LYS A 408 4.47 -1.09 25.51
C LYS A 408 5.82 -0.50 25.94
N LEU A 409 6.83 -0.65 25.07
CA LEU A 409 8.12 0.02 25.12
C LEU A 409 7.94 1.51 24.82
N TRP A 410 8.30 2.37 25.77
CA TRP A 410 8.17 3.81 25.61
C TRP A 410 9.28 4.41 24.73
N ASN A 411 9.01 5.58 24.14
CA ASN A 411 9.89 6.24 23.17
C ASN A 411 11.30 6.54 23.71
N THR A 412 11.46 6.67 25.04
CA THR A 412 12.76 6.91 25.67
C THR A 412 13.65 5.67 25.80
N SER A 413 13.18 4.52 25.31
CA SER A 413 13.86 3.22 25.44
C SER A 413 14.05 2.54 24.08
N HIS A 414 14.20 3.33 23.02
CA HIS A 414 14.44 2.81 21.67
C HIS A 414 15.82 2.19 21.50
N GLU A 415 16.80 2.54 22.35
CA GLU A 415 18.13 1.96 22.19
C GLU A 415 18.10 0.45 22.40
N PRO A 416 18.65 -0.37 21.48
CA PRO A 416 18.62 -1.82 21.57
C PRO A 416 19.06 -2.37 22.93
N ALA A 417 20.09 -1.77 23.54
CA ALA A 417 20.60 -2.17 24.84
C ALA A 417 19.61 -1.95 26.00
N GLN A 418 18.65 -1.01 25.86
CA GLN A 418 17.68 -0.64 26.89
C GLN A 418 16.37 -1.43 26.78
N VAL A 419 16.08 -2.03 25.63
CA VAL A 419 14.79 -2.71 25.36
C VAL A 419 14.47 -3.77 26.40
N ARG A 420 15.46 -4.60 26.77
CA ARG A 420 15.27 -5.66 27.77
C ARG A 420 15.02 -5.11 29.16
N GLU A 421 15.80 -4.13 29.59
CA GLU A 421 15.63 -3.48 30.90
C GLU A 421 14.25 -2.81 31.02
N ALA A 422 13.83 -2.10 29.98
CA ALA A 422 12.53 -1.43 29.95
C ALA A 422 11.37 -2.46 30.01
N PHE A 423 11.50 -3.58 29.31
CA PHE A 423 10.54 -4.68 29.39
C PHE A 423 10.49 -5.29 30.81
N ASP A 424 11.65 -5.61 31.38
CA ASP A 424 11.76 -6.18 32.73
C ASP A 424 11.15 -5.25 33.79
N ALA A 425 11.37 -3.93 33.66
CA ALA A 425 10.77 -2.93 34.54
C ALA A 425 9.24 -2.89 34.42
N SER A 426 8.69 -2.93 33.21
CA SER A 426 7.24 -3.01 32.99
C SER A 426 6.64 -4.29 33.59
N LEU A 427 7.29 -5.44 33.38
CA LEU A 427 6.83 -6.72 33.89
C LEU A 427 6.91 -6.80 35.42
N ALA A 428 7.95 -6.21 36.03
CA ALA A 428 8.08 -6.08 37.48
C ALA A 428 7.00 -5.18 38.09
N LYS A 429 6.65 -4.05 37.44
CA LYS A 429 5.53 -3.19 37.89
C LYS A 429 4.21 -3.93 37.82
N LEU A 430 3.93 -4.58 36.69
CA LEU A 430 2.75 -5.44 36.55
C LEU A 430 2.76 -6.56 37.60
N ASN A 431 3.94 -7.03 38.01
CA ASN A 431 4.15 -8.17 38.90
C ASN A 431 3.32 -9.38 38.39
N LEU A 432 3.66 -9.75 37.15
CA LEU A 432 3.17 -10.90 36.39
C LEU A 432 4.38 -11.67 35.82
N ASP A 433 4.20 -12.96 35.53
CA ASP A 433 5.29 -13.77 34.95
C ASP A 433 5.52 -13.50 33.46
N TYR A 434 4.46 -13.13 32.74
CA TYR A 434 4.49 -12.84 31.31
C TYR A 434 3.39 -11.85 30.89
N VAL A 435 3.59 -11.23 29.72
CA VAL A 435 2.55 -10.48 28.97
C VAL A 435 2.24 -11.16 27.65
N ASP A 436 1.00 -11.04 27.20
CA ASP A 436 0.52 -11.65 25.96
C ASP A 436 0.99 -10.87 24.74
N LEU A 437 1.16 -9.55 24.90
CA LEU A 437 1.57 -8.64 23.85
C LEU A 437 2.47 -7.52 24.40
N TYR A 438 3.63 -7.34 23.78
CA TYR A 438 4.49 -6.18 24.00
C TYR A 438 4.63 -5.36 22.72
N LEU A 439 4.33 -4.06 22.80
CA LEU A 439 4.32 -3.17 21.63
C LEU A 439 5.46 -2.17 21.65
N MET A 440 5.98 -1.82 20.47
CA MET A 440 6.73 -0.58 20.31
C MET A 440 5.75 0.58 20.27
N HIS A 441 5.86 1.57 21.16
CA HIS A 441 4.82 2.61 21.30
C HIS A 441 4.72 3.55 20.09
N SER A 442 5.85 3.83 19.42
CA SER A 442 5.96 4.73 18.27
C SER A 442 7.22 4.35 17.46
N PRO A 443 7.31 4.66 16.16
CA PRO A 443 8.56 4.56 15.40
C PRO A 443 9.57 5.67 15.72
N VAL A 444 9.30 6.52 16.72
CA VAL A 444 10.10 7.71 17.03
C VAL A 444 10.83 7.52 18.37
N GLY A 445 12.16 7.39 18.29
CA GLY A 445 13.04 7.35 19.45
C GLY A 445 13.23 8.72 20.09
N ALA A 446 13.33 8.73 21.41
CA ALA A 446 13.63 9.91 22.21
C ALA A 446 14.58 9.56 23.36
N MET A 447 15.12 10.56 24.03
CA MET A 447 15.87 10.46 25.28
C MET A 447 15.57 11.69 26.15
N VAL A 448 15.86 11.61 27.44
CA VAL A 448 15.81 12.77 28.34
C VAL A 448 17.22 13.29 28.51
N ASP A 449 17.45 14.55 28.16
CA ASP A 449 18.77 15.19 28.29
C ASP A 449 19.11 15.53 29.74
N ALA A 450 20.32 16.07 29.97
CA ALA A 450 20.80 16.44 31.30
C ALA A 450 19.93 17.51 31.99
N ASN A 451 19.11 18.24 31.25
CA ASN A 451 18.22 19.29 31.75
C ASN A 451 16.79 18.78 32.00
N GLY A 452 16.54 17.47 31.80
CA GLY A 452 15.22 16.88 31.95
C GLY A 452 14.29 17.09 30.74
N THR A 453 14.84 17.53 29.60
CA THR A 453 14.08 17.78 28.37
C THR A 453 14.06 16.53 27.49
N THR A 454 12.88 16.16 26.99
CA THR A 454 12.74 15.07 26.02
C THR A 454 13.20 15.54 24.64
N VAL A 455 14.27 14.95 24.12
CA VAL A 455 14.83 15.21 22.78
C VAL A 455 14.74 13.94 21.93
N LEU A 456 14.57 14.07 20.61
CA LEU A 456 14.51 12.92 19.71
C LEU A 456 15.90 12.27 19.53
N THR A 457 15.92 10.98 19.23
CA THR A 457 17.14 10.24 18.91
C THR A 457 17.11 9.74 17.47
N ASP A 458 18.30 9.54 16.89
CA ASP A 458 18.47 8.99 15.53
C ASP A 458 18.41 7.45 15.49
N VAL A 459 17.92 6.82 16.56
CA VAL A 459 17.84 5.36 16.66
C VAL A 459 16.79 4.85 15.68
N ASP A 460 17.22 4.03 14.71
CA ASP A 460 16.30 3.41 13.76
C ASP A 460 15.40 2.40 14.51
N TYR A 461 14.08 2.59 14.42
CA TYR A 461 13.10 1.70 15.03
C TYR A 461 13.21 0.26 14.53
N VAL A 462 13.84 -0.01 13.38
CA VAL A 462 14.14 -1.39 12.94
C VAL A 462 15.18 -2.06 13.86
N ALA A 463 16.16 -1.30 14.36
CA ALA A 463 17.13 -1.81 15.34
C ALA A 463 16.44 -2.08 16.69
N THR A 464 15.56 -1.18 17.13
CA THR A 464 14.71 -1.40 18.32
C THR A 464 13.85 -2.66 18.16
N TRP A 465 13.26 -2.87 16.97
CA TRP A 465 12.43 -4.04 16.68
C TRP A 465 13.22 -5.34 16.81
N LYS A 466 14.43 -5.41 16.24
CA LYS A 466 15.32 -6.59 16.35
C LYS A 466 15.67 -6.91 17.81
N ALA A 467 15.86 -5.89 18.65
CA ALA A 467 16.06 -6.10 20.09
C ALA A 467 14.79 -6.61 20.79
N MET A 468 13.60 -6.16 20.36
CA MET A 468 12.34 -6.70 20.87
C MET A 468 12.13 -8.17 20.47
N GLU A 469 12.55 -8.59 19.28
CA GLU A 469 12.45 -10.00 18.83
C GLU A 469 13.14 -10.95 19.82
N GLN A 470 14.31 -10.55 20.36
CA GLN A 470 15.05 -11.33 21.35
C GLN A 470 14.28 -11.54 22.66
N LEU A 471 13.27 -10.73 22.96
CA LEU A 471 12.44 -10.93 24.17
C LEU A 471 11.58 -12.20 24.06
N LEU A 472 11.26 -12.68 22.85
CA LEU A 472 10.47 -13.89 22.66
C LEU A 472 11.20 -15.13 23.21
N ASP A 473 12.52 -15.18 23.09
CA ASP A 473 13.37 -16.29 23.59
C ASP A 473 13.29 -16.45 25.11
N THR A 474 12.87 -15.40 25.83
CA THR A 474 12.67 -15.46 27.29
C THR A 474 11.40 -16.22 27.69
N GLY A 475 10.45 -16.40 26.76
CA GLY A 475 9.11 -16.94 27.04
C GLY A 475 8.19 -16.01 27.86
N ARG A 476 8.68 -14.83 28.29
CA ARG A 476 7.95 -13.84 29.12
C ARG A 476 7.12 -12.84 28.31
N VAL A 477 7.29 -12.81 27.00
CA VAL A 477 6.39 -12.16 26.05
C VAL A 477 5.90 -13.19 25.04
N ARG A 478 4.59 -13.23 24.79
CA ARG A 478 3.99 -14.22 23.87
C ARG A 478 3.88 -13.72 22.43
N SER A 479 3.73 -12.42 22.24
CA SER A 479 3.55 -11.77 20.94
C SER A 479 4.18 -10.37 20.93
N LEU A 480 4.64 -9.94 19.77
CA LEU A 480 5.17 -8.59 19.56
C LEU A 480 4.29 -7.84 18.57
N GLY A 481 4.14 -6.54 18.78
CA GLY A 481 3.46 -5.66 17.83
C GLY A 481 4.02 -4.26 17.85
N VAL A 482 3.41 -3.37 17.08
CA VAL A 482 3.79 -1.97 17.00
C VAL A 482 2.60 -1.06 17.27
N SER A 483 2.86 0.21 17.53
CA SER A 483 1.86 1.24 17.75
C SER A 483 2.27 2.52 17.03
N ASN A 484 1.31 3.20 16.39
CA ASN A 484 1.52 4.44 15.65
C ASN A 484 2.38 4.31 14.37
N PHE A 485 2.41 3.15 13.74
CA PHE A 485 3.15 2.94 12.49
C PHE A 485 2.28 3.23 11.27
N ASN A 486 2.80 4.00 10.31
CA ASN A 486 2.20 4.08 8.98
C ASN A 486 2.60 2.85 8.12
N SER A 487 2.03 2.73 6.91
CA SER A 487 2.27 1.58 6.03
C SER A 487 3.73 1.42 5.58
N GLU A 488 4.45 2.52 5.38
CA GLU A 488 5.88 2.52 5.03
C GLU A 488 6.72 2.00 6.20
N GLN A 489 6.49 2.55 7.39
CA GLN A 489 7.23 2.17 8.58
C GLN A 489 6.98 0.71 8.95
N LEU A 490 5.72 0.27 8.90
CA LEU A 490 5.34 -1.11 9.18
C LEU A 490 5.94 -2.07 8.14
N ARG A 491 5.97 -1.69 6.85
CA ARG A 491 6.66 -2.48 5.82
C ARG A 491 8.14 -2.64 6.13
N ARG A 492 8.84 -1.56 6.51
CA ARG A 492 10.27 -1.64 6.90
C ARG A 492 10.50 -2.62 8.04
N VAL A 493 9.62 -2.64 9.06
CA VAL A 493 9.70 -3.64 10.14
C VAL A 493 9.53 -5.06 9.62
N ILE A 494 8.51 -5.30 8.79
CA ILE A 494 8.20 -6.64 8.25
C ILE A 494 9.32 -7.15 7.33
N GLU A 495 9.93 -6.27 6.53
CA GLU A 495 10.97 -6.65 5.56
C GLU A 495 12.34 -6.88 6.22
N ASN A 496 12.59 -6.27 7.39
CA ASN A 496 13.90 -6.31 8.04
C ASN A 496 13.90 -7.08 9.38
N GLY A 497 12.73 -7.46 9.89
CA GLY A 497 12.56 -8.30 11.07
C GLY A 497 12.43 -9.78 10.70
N THR A 498 12.68 -10.65 11.67
CA THR A 498 12.42 -12.08 11.59
C THR A 498 11.00 -12.43 12.05
N VAL A 499 10.37 -11.55 12.83
CA VAL A 499 9.02 -11.68 13.37
C VAL A 499 8.13 -10.61 12.76
N THR A 500 6.99 -11.02 12.19
CA THR A 500 5.97 -10.08 11.72
C THR A 500 5.19 -9.55 12.93
N PRO A 501 5.00 -8.22 13.09
CA PRO A 501 4.16 -7.67 14.13
C PRO A 501 2.75 -8.28 14.11
N VAL A 502 2.21 -8.72 15.24
CA VAL A 502 0.87 -9.32 15.30
C VAL A 502 -0.24 -8.26 15.20
N THR A 503 0.06 -7.04 15.63
CA THR A 503 -0.86 -5.90 15.59
C THR A 503 -0.12 -4.59 15.33
N ASN A 504 -0.83 -3.64 14.73
CA ASN A 504 -0.49 -2.22 14.70
C ASN A 504 -1.59 -1.44 15.44
N GLN A 505 -1.28 -0.98 16.66
CA GLN A 505 -2.20 -0.20 17.46
C GLN A 505 -2.17 1.27 17.01
N VAL A 506 -3.30 1.82 16.57
CA VAL A 506 -3.38 3.18 16.03
C VAL A 506 -4.66 3.89 16.45
N GLU A 507 -4.65 5.22 16.38
CA GLU A 507 -5.85 6.02 16.58
C GLU A 507 -6.89 5.69 15.52
N CYS A 508 -8.03 5.13 15.90
CA CYS A 508 -9.05 4.76 14.93
C CYS A 508 -10.43 4.91 15.54
N HIS A 509 -11.29 5.67 14.85
CA HIS A 509 -12.66 5.98 15.25
C HIS A 509 -13.47 6.40 14.02
N VAL A 510 -14.78 6.61 14.15
CA VAL A 510 -15.66 6.98 13.01
C VAL A 510 -15.17 8.21 12.21
N ARG A 511 -14.46 9.16 12.85
CA ARG A 511 -13.86 10.33 12.18
C ARG A 511 -12.47 10.11 11.55
N LEU A 512 -11.80 9.01 11.90
CA LEU A 512 -10.49 8.60 11.41
C LEU A 512 -10.50 7.09 11.27
N ASN A 513 -11.22 6.59 10.26
CA ASN A 513 -11.51 5.16 10.15
C ASN A 513 -10.31 4.32 9.69
N GLN A 514 -9.26 4.95 9.16
CA GLN A 514 -8.04 4.33 8.71
C GLN A 514 -8.21 3.11 7.76
N LYS A 515 -9.30 3.05 6.98
CA LYS A 515 -9.62 1.88 6.12
C LYS A 515 -8.48 1.47 5.17
N LYS A 516 -7.69 2.43 4.67
CA LYS A 516 -6.50 2.15 3.85
C LYS A 516 -5.41 1.42 4.65
N LEU A 517 -5.13 1.85 5.88
CA LEU A 517 -4.15 1.19 6.75
C LEU A 517 -4.67 -0.16 7.25
N ILE A 518 -5.95 -0.26 7.61
CA ILE A 518 -6.58 -1.53 8.00
C ILE A 518 -6.44 -2.56 6.87
N LYS A 519 -6.75 -2.17 5.62
CA LYS A 519 -6.56 -3.03 4.45
C LYS A 519 -5.10 -3.46 4.30
N PHE A 520 -4.16 -2.50 4.39
CA PHE A 520 -2.73 -2.78 4.30
C PHE A 520 -2.23 -3.79 5.35
N CYS A 521 -2.67 -3.63 6.60
CA CYS A 521 -2.37 -4.52 7.72
C CYS A 521 -3.00 -5.90 7.51
N LYS A 522 -4.28 -5.97 7.15
CA LYS A 522 -5.02 -7.22 6.89
C LYS A 522 -4.39 -8.04 5.77
N GLU A 523 -3.88 -7.40 4.71
CA GLU A 523 -3.17 -8.08 3.62
C GLU A 523 -1.86 -8.76 4.07
N ARG A 524 -1.33 -8.39 5.24
CA ARG A 524 -0.09 -8.91 5.84
C ARG A 524 -0.33 -9.67 7.15
N ASP A 525 -1.57 -10.06 7.39
CA ASP A 525 -1.99 -10.76 8.62
C ASP A 525 -1.64 -9.98 9.91
N VAL A 526 -1.61 -8.64 9.83
CA VAL A 526 -1.46 -7.74 10.98
C VAL A 526 -2.82 -7.22 11.37
N ILE A 527 -3.20 -7.35 12.63
CA ILE A 527 -4.47 -6.80 13.15
C ILE A 527 -4.31 -5.32 13.45
N VAL A 528 -5.39 -4.52 13.30
CA VAL A 528 -5.40 -3.14 13.78
C VAL A 528 -6.10 -3.08 15.13
N THR A 529 -5.41 -2.59 16.16
CA THR A 529 -6.01 -2.28 17.46
C THR A 529 -6.33 -0.79 17.51
N ALA A 530 -7.60 -0.43 17.74
CA ALA A 530 -8.09 0.94 17.67
C ALA A 530 -8.10 1.62 19.05
N TYR A 531 -7.18 2.56 19.28
CA TYR A 531 -7.22 3.44 20.46
C TYR A 531 -8.02 4.73 20.19
N SER A 532 -8.49 5.37 21.26
CA SER A 532 -9.47 6.47 21.22
C SER A 532 -10.76 6.16 20.44
N PRO A 533 -11.33 4.94 20.55
CA PRO A 533 -12.40 4.50 19.65
C PRO A 533 -13.71 5.31 19.78
N LEU A 534 -13.94 5.92 20.94
CA LEU A 534 -15.14 6.70 21.24
C LEU A 534 -14.97 8.21 21.08
N ILE A 535 -13.75 8.68 20.71
CA ILE A 535 -13.38 10.10 20.67
C ILE A 535 -13.46 10.73 22.08
N ARG A 536 -12.52 11.63 22.41
CA ARG A 536 -12.51 12.26 23.73
C ARG A 536 -13.59 13.36 23.77
N PRO A 537 -14.42 13.46 24.83
CA PRO A 537 -15.35 14.56 25.00
C PRO A 537 -14.62 15.92 24.92
N GLY A 538 -15.13 16.85 24.11
CA GLY A 538 -14.49 18.16 23.86
C GLY A 538 -13.37 18.17 22.81
N SER A 539 -13.06 17.02 22.20
CA SER A 539 -11.99 16.89 21.18
C SER A 539 -12.49 16.90 19.74
N SER A 540 -13.71 17.36 19.49
CA SER A 540 -14.24 17.46 18.13
C SER A 540 -13.54 18.59 17.39
N ILE A 541 -12.41 18.30 16.75
CA ILE A 541 -11.78 19.20 15.81
C ILE A 541 -12.55 19.04 14.49
N GLY A 542 -13.05 20.15 13.94
CA GLY A 542 -13.53 20.18 12.55
C GLY A 542 -12.35 20.19 11.56
N PRO A 543 -12.56 19.88 10.27
CA PRO A 543 -11.54 19.73 9.20
C PRO A 543 -10.48 20.85 9.03
N ASP A 544 -10.57 21.90 9.85
CA ASP A 544 -9.92 23.19 9.77
C ASP A 544 -9.45 23.73 11.14
N GLY A 545 -9.55 22.95 12.23
CA GLY A 545 -9.21 23.44 13.57
C GLY A 545 -10.29 24.27 14.28
N SER A 546 -11.50 24.40 13.71
CA SER A 546 -12.62 25.12 14.35
C SER A 546 -13.19 24.38 15.59
N LYS A 547 -13.80 25.14 16.51
CA LYS A 547 -14.58 24.64 17.67
C LYS A 547 -15.72 23.69 17.20
N PRO A 548 -16.23 22.81 18.07
CA PRO A 548 -16.57 21.45 17.68
C PRO A 548 -17.83 21.32 16.81
N SER A 549 -17.68 20.66 15.66
CA SER A 549 -18.74 19.82 15.12
C SER A 549 -19.28 18.88 16.20
N GLN A 550 -20.59 18.72 16.26
CA GLN A 550 -21.30 17.86 17.20
C GLN A 550 -20.59 16.51 17.40
N HIS A 551 -20.38 16.10 18.66
CA HIS A 551 -19.65 14.86 18.96
C HIS A 551 -20.36 13.69 18.25
N PRO A 552 -19.67 12.73 17.61
CA PRO A 552 -20.35 11.68 16.82
C PRO A 552 -21.37 10.85 17.58
N ILE A 553 -21.27 10.80 18.91
CA ILE A 553 -22.26 10.17 19.80
C ILE A 553 -23.66 10.83 19.70
N GLU A 554 -23.72 12.07 19.27
CA GLU A 554 -24.93 12.87 19.09
C GLU A 554 -25.31 13.05 17.60
N ASP A 555 -24.53 12.48 16.67
CA ASP A 555 -24.84 12.57 15.23
C ASP A 555 -26.09 11.75 14.92
N GLU A 556 -27.04 12.34 14.18
CA GLU A 556 -28.32 11.71 13.85
C GLU A 556 -28.17 10.33 13.18
N ARG A 557 -27.12 10.13 12.38
CA ARG A 557 -26.84 8.83 11.75
C ARG A 557 -26.52 7.77 12.80
N VAL A 558 -25.70 8.12 13.79
CA VAL A 558 -25.33 7.21 14.89
C VAL A 558 -26.54 6.97 15.79
N LEU A 559 -27.31 8.01 16.12
CA LEU A 559 -28.53 7.93 16.94
C LEU A 559 -29.60 7.04 16.27
N THR A 560 -29.79 7.18 14.96
CA THR A 560 -30.77 6.39 14.20
C THR A 560 -30.42 4.89 14.24
N ILE A 561 -29.14 4.56 14.04
CA ILE A 561 -28.66 3.18 14.12
C ILE A 561 -28.78 2.66 15.56
N ALA A 562 -28.42 3.47 16.55
CA ALA A 562 -28.53 3.12 17.97
C ALA A 562 -29.97 2.78 18.35
N GLN A 563 -30.94 3.59 17.93
CA GLN A 563 -32.37 3.34 18.14
C GLN A 563 -32.83 2.04 17.47
N ARG A 564 -32.41 1.78 16.23
CA ARG A 564 -32.76 0.55 15.49
C ARG A 564 -32.37 -0.72 16.25
N TYR A 565 -31.18 -0.73 16.86
CA TYR A 565 -30.66 -1.90 17.57
C TYR A 565 -30.96 -1.89 19.07
N SER A 566 -31.65 -0.87 19.60
CA SER A 566 -31.83 -0.67 21.05
C SER A 566 -30.49 -0.63 21.81
N LYS A 567 -29.49 0.02 21.22
CA LYS A 567 -28.13 0.17 21.76
C LYS A 567 -27.82 1.63 22.02
N THR A 568 -26.76 1.91 22.78
CA THR A 568 -26.22 3.25 22.94
C THR A 568 -25.41 3.66 21.69
N PRO A 569 -25.29 4.97 21.40
CA PRO A 569 -24.44 5.45 20.30
C PRO A 569 -22.96 5.02 20.45
N ALA A 570 -22.46 4.89 21.68
CA ALA A 570 -21.11 4.37 21.94
C ALA A 570 -20.96 2.90 21.50
N GLN A 571 -21.95 2.05 21.77
CA GLN A 571 -21.98 0.66 21.29
C GLN A 571 -21.97 0.59 19.76
N VAL A 572 -22.73 1.45 19.08
CA VAL A 572 -22.72 1.54 17.60
C VAL A 572 -21.34 1.92 17.06
N MET A 573 -20.67 2.91 17.67
CA MET A 573 -19.33 3.34 17.26
C MET A 573 -18.28 2.23 17.48
N LEU A 574 -18.37 1.48 18.58
CA LEU A 574 -17.50 0.33 18.84
C LEU A 574 -17.77 -0.81 17.87
N ARG A 575 -19.05 -1.12 17.60
CA ARG A 575 -19.47 -2.12 16.62
C ARG A 575 -18.98 -1.78 15.22
N TYR A 576 -19.05 -0.51 14.82
CA TYR A 576 -18.50 -0.05 13.55
C TYR A 576 -17.01 -0.38 13.41
N LEU A 577 -16.21 -0.11 14.45
CA LEU A 577 -14.78 -0.41 14.46
C LEU A 577 -14.52 -1.90 14.34
N VAL A 578 -15.34 -2.72 14.98
CA VAL A 578 -15.32 -4.17 14.83
C VAL A 578 -15.64 -4.60 13.39
N ASP A 579 -16.73 -4.08 12.81
CA ASP A 579 -17.21 -4.45 11.48
C ASP A 579 -16.25 -4.04 10.36
N ILE A 580 -15.46 -2.98 10.56
CA ILE A 580 -14.38 -2.61 9.61
C ILE A 580 -13.07 -3.37 9.85
N GLY A 581 -13.03 -4.31 10.80
CA GLY A 581 -11.93 -5.25 11.02
C GLY A 581 -10.86 -4.76 12.01
N THR A 582 -11.25 -4.03 13.06
CA THR A 582 -10.34 -3.60 14.13
C THR A 582 -10.70 -4.16 15.50
N VAL A 583 -9.78 -4.05 16.45
CA VAL A 583 -9.95 -4.41 17.86
C VAL A 583 -10.00 -3.13 18.70
N PRO A 584 -11.18 -2.59 19.03
CA PRO A 584 -11.28 -1.36 19.81
C PRO A 584 -10.90 -1.56 21.29
N ILE A 585 -10.24 -0.54 21.86
CA ILE A 585 -9.85 -0.51 23.28
C ILE A 585 -10.39 0.74 24.00
N PRO A 586 -11.72 0.85 24.23
CA PRO A 586 -12.28 1.99 24.94
C PRO A 586 -11.78 2.07 26.38
N LYS A 587 -11.57 3.30 26.85
CA LYS A 587 -11.27 3.58 28.26
C LYS A 587 -12.54 4.01 28.99
N SER A 588 -12.84 3.36 30.11
CA SER A 588 -13.87 3.81 31.05
C SER A 588 -13.47 3.45 32.47
N GLY A 589 -13.72 4.36 33.41
CA GLY A 589 -13.68 4.06 34.86
C GLY A 589 -15.08 4.02 35.47
N ASN A 590 -16.14 4.09 34.65
CA ASN A 590 -17.52 4.00 35.09
C ASN A 590 -18.02 2.54 34.88
N PRO A 591 -18.45 1.84 35.95
CA PRO A 591 -18.88 0.45 35.88
C PRO A 591 -19.98 0.15 34.86
N GLU A 592 -20.95 1.05 34.73
CA GLU A 592 -22.06 0.87 33.81
C GLU A 592 -21.61 0.96 32.36
N ARG A 593 -20.81 1.98 32.03
CA ARG A 593 -20.22 2.13 30.68
C ARG A 593 -19.31 0.97 30.31
N ILE A 594 -18.58 0.39 31.27
CA ILE A 594 -17.74 -0.79 31.04
C ILE A 594 -18.61 -1.96 30.56
N ARG A 595 -19.71 -2.25 31.26
CA ARG A 595 -20.66 -3.31 30.87
C ARG A 595 -21.33 -3.02 29.52
N GLN A 596 -21.79 -1.79 29.31
CA GLN A 596 -22.40 -1.37 28.04
C GLN A 596 -21.45 -1.52 26.86
N ASN A 597 -20.18 -1.13 27.01
CA ASN A 597 -19.20 -1.26 25.94
C ASN A 597 -18.94 -2.72 25.53
N LEU A 598 -19.10 -3.68 26.45
CA LEU A 598 -18.93 -5.11 26.17
C LEU A 598 -20.11 -5.70 25.39
N ASP A 599 -21.30 -5.12 25.56
CA ASP A 599 -22.55 -5.57 24.96
C ASP A 599 -22.68 -5.08 23.49
N ILE A 600 -21.75 -5.50 22.63
CA ILE A 600 -21.68 -5.12 21.20
C ILE A 600 -21.68 -6.31 20.23
N PHE A 601 -21.77 -7.53 20.75
CA PHE A 601 -21.63 -8.78 19.98
C PHE A 601 -22.97 -9.44 19.62
N ASP A 602 -24.08 -8.92 20.12
CA ASP A 602 -25.44 -9.40 19.85
C ASP A 602 -26.10 -8.75 18.62
N PHE A 603 -25.43 -7.77 18.00
CA PHE A 603 -25.87 -7.12 16.77
C PHE A 603 -24.71 -6.89 15.78
N ALA A 604 -25.07 -6.54 14.55
CA ALA A 604 -24.17 -6.32 13.43
C ALA A 604 -24.66 -5.14 12.60
N LEU A 605 -23.76 -4.28 12.13
CA LEU A 605 -24.13 -3.23 11.18
C LEU A 605 -24.25 -3.82 9.78
N THR A 606 -25.28 -3.39 9.06
CA THR A 606 -25.41 -3.70 7.63
C THR A 606 -24.34 -2.98 6.81
N PRO A 607 -24.00 -3.47 5.60
CA PRO A 607 -23.06 -2.77 4.72
C PRO A 607 -23.45 -1.32 4.41
N GLU A 608 -24.75 -1.01 4.41
CA GLU A 608 -25.24 0.36 4.20
C GLU A 608 -25.05 1.25 5.43
N GLU A 609 -25.24 0.72 6.63
CA GLU A 609 -24.96 1.44 7.87
C GLU A 609 -23.46 1.70 8.05
N VAL A 610 -22.61 0.74 7.69
CA VAL A 610 -21.16 0.95 7.64
C VAL A 610 -20.80 2.07 6.66
N ARG A 611 -21.38 2.08 5.44
CA ARG A 611 -21.20 3.17 4.47
C ARG A 611 -21.72 4.51 5.01
N THR A 612 -22.83 4.49 5.73
CA THR A 612 -23.40 5.69 6.36
C THR A 612 -22.42 6.25 7.39
N LEU A 613 -21.87 5.42 8.26
CA LEU A 613 -20.88 5.84 9.26
C LEU A 613 -19.54 6.26 8.64
N ASP A 614 -19.16 5.73 7.48
CA ASP A 614 -17.97 6.18 6.75
C ASP A 614 -18.04 7.66 6.35
N THR A 615 -19.24 8.20 6.16
CA THR A 615 -19.44 9.63 5.83
C THR A 615 -19.07 10.57 6.98
N LEU A 616 -18.83 10.05 8.19
CA LEU A 616 -18.31 10.79 9.33
C LEU A 616 -16.79 10.99 9.29
N ASN A 617 -16.08 10.29 8.40
CA ASN A 617 -14.62 10.31 8.36
C ASN A 617 -14.08 11.65 7.85
N THR A 618 -13.43 12.42 8.73
CA THR A 618 -12.74 13.67 8.39
C THR A 618 -11.28 13.44 7.99
N GLY A 619 -10.68 12.32 8.41
CA GLY A 619 -9.27 12.02 8.20
C GLY A 619 -8.32 12.73 9.16
N GLU A 620 -8.86 13.41 10.17
CA GLU A 620 -8.09 14.15 11.17
C GLU A 620 -7.79 13.31 12.42
N ARG A 621 -6.64 13.57 13.03
CA ARG A 621 -6.20 12.97 14.29
C ARG A 621 -6.58 13.84 15.48
N LEU A 622 -7.07 13.22 16.55
CA LEU A 622 -7.17 13.86 17.86
C LEU A 622 -5.79 13.91 18.53
N VAL A 623 -4.98 12.87 18.33
CA VAL A 623 -3.60 12.83 18.82
C VAL A 623 -2.69 13.53 17.81
N LYS A 624 -2.38 14.79 18.07
CA LYS A 624 -1.32 15.51 17.37
C LYS A 624 0.03 14.99 17.85
N PHE A 625 0.79 14.39 16.93
CA PHE A 625 2.23 14.24 17.10
C PHE A 625 2.84 15.60 16.76
N GLU A 626 2.85 16.53 17.71
CA GLU A 626 3.47 17.83 17.49
C GLU A 626 4.95 17.61 17.14
N ALA A 627 5.37 18.17 16.00
CA ALA A 627 6.78 18.37 15.72
C ALA A 627 7.34 19.21 16.88
N GLN A 628 8.33 18.68 17.60
CA GLN A 628 8.92 19.41 18.72
C GLN A 628 9.47 20.76 18.22
N LYS A 629 9.32 21.80 19.05
CA LYS A 629 10.03 23.08 18.89
C LYS A 629 11.51 22.81 18.62
N GLY A 630 12.05 23.39 17.54
CA GLY A 630 13.46 23.23 17.11
C GLY A 630 13.69 22.41 15.85
N GLN A 631 12.72 21.56 15.42
CA GLN A 631 12.89 20.79 14.17
C GLN A 631 13.02 21.66 12.92
N CYS A 632 12.33 22.81 12.88
CA CYS A 632 12.41 23.74 11.74
C CYS A 632 13.78 24.41 11.68
N VAL A 633 14.35 24.81 12.83
CA VAL A 633 15.68 25.42 12.90
C VAL A 633 16.73 24.47 12.31
N GLU A 634 16.80 23.25 12.83
CA GLU A 634 17.76 22.24 12.36
C GLU A 634 17.57 21.88 10.89
N LEU A 635 16.32 21.80 10.42
CA LEU A 635 16.06 21.53 9.01
C LEU A 635 16.59 22.63 8.08
N VAL A 636 16.35 23.89 8.43
CA VAL A 636 16.81 25.04 7.64
C VAL A 636 18.34 25.14 7.68
N LYS A 637 18.96 24.89 8.85
CA LYS A 637 20.41 24.81 8.99
C LYS A 637 21.00 23.74 8.07
N LYS A 638 20.44 22.53 8.06
CA LYS A 638 20.85 21.45 7.15
C LYS A 638 20.68 21.84 5.69
N ALA A 639 19.57 22.47 5.31
CA ALA A 639 19.38 22.93 3.93
C ALA A 639 20.47 23.96 3.52
N ILE A 640 20.79 24.92 4.39
CA ILE A 640 21.87 25.89 4.16
C ILE A 640 23.22 25.18 3.99
N ASP A 641 23.53 24.20 4.83
CA ASP A 641 24.78 23.41 4.75
C ASP A 641 24.87 22.61 3.44
N LEU A 642 23.74 22.14 2.92
CA LEU A 642 23.65 21.44 1.64
C LEU A 642 23.77 22.36 0.41
N GLY A 643 23.76 23.68 0.60
CA GLY A 643 23.89 24.66 -0.48
C GLY A 643 22.58 25.35 -0.87
N TYR A 644 21.47 25.12 -0.18
CA TYR A 644 20.25 25.88 -0.43
C TYR A 644 20.44 27.34 -0.06
N ARG A 645 20.00 28.22 -0.96
CA ARG A 645 20.06 29.68 -0.77
C ARG A 645 18.73 30.38 -0.98
N HIS A 646 17.67 29.67 -1.40
CA HIS A 646 16.31 30.22 -1.46
C HIS A 646 15.44 29.54 -0.41
N ILE A 647 14.93 30.33 0.55
CA ILE A 647 14.03 29.86 1.61
C ILE A 647 12.68 30.56 1.44
N ASP A 648 11.62 29.77 1.27
CA ASP A 648 10.24 30.25 1.15
C ASP A 648 9.46 29.98 2.45
N THR A 649 8.77 31.02 2.94
CA THR A 649 7.86 30.93 4.07
C THR A 649 6.62 31.81 3.85
N ALA A 650 5.71 31.84 4.82
CA ALA A 650 4.57 32.74 4.89
C ALA A 650 4.16 32.90 6.36
N PHE A 651 3.53 34.02 6.70
CA PHE A 651 3.03 34.27 8.06
C PHE A 651 2.16 33.12 8.60
N LEU A 652 1.27 32.55 7.77
CA LEU A 652 0.40 31.43 8.17
C LEU A 652 1.19 30.15 8.56
N TYR A 653 2.45 30.00 8.14
CA TYR A 653 3.21 28.77 8.41
C TYR A 653 3.72 28.70 9.85
N GLU A 654 3.62 29.80 10.60
CA GLU A 654 4.01 29.90 12.02
C GLU A 654 5.46 29.48 12.29
N ASN A 655 6.36 29.65 11.31
CA ASN A 655 7.75 29.20 11.40
C ASN A 655 8.79 30.30 11.10
N GLU A 656 8.36 31.56 10.95
CA GLU A 656 9.23 32.69 10.61
C GLU A 656 10.29 32.95 11.68
N VAL A 657 9.96 32.72 12.95
CA VAL A 657 10.91 32.84 14.07
C VAL A 657 12.04 31.81 13.95
N GLU A 658 11.69 30.55 13.70
CA GLU A 658 12.65 29.46 13.57
C GLU A 658 13.53 29.60 12.32
N ILE A 659 12.96 30.02 11.19
CA ILE A 659 13.71 30.30 9.97
C ILE A 659 14.71 31.43 10.20
N GLY A 660 14.25 32.52 10.83
CA GLY A 660 15.08 33.64 11.21
C GLY A 660 16.26 33.24 12.09
N GLN A 661 15.97 32.45 13.13
CA GLN A 661 16.97 31.89 14.03
C GLN A 661 18.02 31.06 13.27
N ALA A 662 17.60 30.12 12.43
CA ALA A 662 18.50 29.26 11.67
C ALA A 662 19.47 30.06 10.77
N ILE A 663 18.96 31.11 10.10
CA ILE A 663 19.77 31.97 9.25
C ILE A 663 20.79 32.75 10.08
N ARG A 664 20.37 33.37 11.20
CA ARG A 664 21.29 34.10 12.09
C ARG A 664 22.38 33.19 12.66
N GLU A 665 22.03 31.98 13.06
CA GLU A 665 23.00 30.99 13.54
C GLU A 665 24.01 30.61 12.45
N LYS A 666 23.56 30.35 11.22
CA LYS A 666 24.47 30.02 10.10
C LYS A 666 25.35 31.20 9.66
N ILE A 667 24.89 32.43 9.85
CA ILE A 667 25.72 33.64 9.69
C ILE A 667 26.77 33.70 10.80
N ALA A 668 26.39 33.48 12.06
CA ALA A 668 27.31 33.49 13.20
C ALA A 668 28.36 32.36 13.11
N GLU A 669 27.98 31.21 12.57
CA GLU A 669 28.88 30.08 12.27
C GLU A 669 29.83 30.38 11.09
N GLY A 670 29.61 31.44 10.31
CA GLY A 670 30.42 31.80 9.15
C GLY A 670 30.15 30.96 7.89
N VAL A 671 29.05 30.20 7.86
CA VAL A 671 28.67 29.33 6.72
C VAL A 671 28.12 30.13 5.55
N ILE A 672 27.38 31.21 5.85
CA ILE A 672 26.78 32.12 4.87
C ILE A 672 26.88 33.55 5.37
N ARG A 673 26.74 34.52 4.46
CA ARG A 673 26.44 35.91 4.78
C ARG A 673 24.97 36.18 4.52
N ARG A 674 24.42 37.27 5.07
CA ARG A 674 23.01 37.61 4.85
C ARG A 674 22.69 37.72 3.36
N GLU A 675 23.59 38.33 2.59
CA GLU A 675 23.44 38.51 1.14
C GLU A 675 23.46 37.21 0.32
N ASP A 676 23.90 36.08 0.91
CA ASP A 676 23.96 34.81 0.19
C ASP A 676 22.59 34.10 0.17
N VAL A 677 21.64 34.47 1.03
CA VAL A 677 20.33 33.81 1.15
C VAL A 677 19.20 34.73 0.68
N PHE A 678 18.31 34.19 -0.14
CA PHE A 678 17.10 34.82 -0.63
C PHE A 678 15.88 34.31 0.16
N VAL A 679 15.26 35.17 0.98
CA VAL A 679 14.10 34.82 1.81
C VAL A 679 12.82 35.42 1.22
N THR A 680 11.86 34.54 0.94
CA THR A 680 10.52 34.92 0.49
C THR A 680 9.51 34.74 1.62
N THR A 681 8.70 35.76 1.91
CA THR A 681 7.50 35.63 2.74
C THR A 681 6.31 36.35 2.13
N LYS A 682 5.12 36.30 2.75
CA LYS A 682 3.85 36.62 2.11
C LYS A 682 2.91 37.38 3.02
N LEU A 683 2.25 38.40 2.46
CA LEU A 683 1.08 39.07 3.02
C LEU A 683 -0.12 38.12 2.93
N TRP A 684 -0.66 37.74 4.09
CA TRP A 684 -1.79 36.82 4.17
C TRP A 684 -3.13 37.49 3.77
N ASN A 685 -4.10 36.67 3.38
CA ASN A 685 -5.37 37.12 2.79
C ASN A 685 -6.24 38.00 3.70
N THR A 686 -6.05 37.96 5.02
CA THR A 686 -6.78 38.82 5.99
C THR A 686 -6.25 40.25 6.07
N PHE A 687 -5.11 40.53 5.43
CA PHE A 687 -4.42 41.83 5.49
C PHE A 687 -4.50 42.60 4.17
N HIS A 688 -5.54 42.36 3.35
CA HIS A 688 -5.72 43.06 2.08
C HIS A 688 -6.07 44.55 2.25
N ASP A 689 -6.72 44.93 3.35
CA ASP A 689 -6.98 46.34 3.63
C ASP A 689 -5.64 47.10 3.75
N PRO A 690 -5.42 48.18 2.96
CA PRO A 690 -4.21 49.00 3.02
C PRO A 690 -3.80 49.40 4.44
N ALA A 691 -4.75 49.60 5.36
CA ALA A 691 -4.48 49.97 6.76
C ALA A 691 -3.73 48.89 7.57
N HIS A 692 -3.69 47.64 7.09
CA HIS A 692 -3.10 46.50 7.79
C HIS A 692 -1.80 45.99 7.16
N VAL A 693 -1.49 46.42 5.93
CA VAL A 693 -0.35 45.92 5.15
C VAL A 693 0.99 46.18 5.85
N GLU A 694 1.20 47.39 6.38
CA GLU A 694 2.45 47.77 7.04
C GLU A 694 2.68 46.99 8.35
N GLU A 695 1.64 46.86 9.19
CA GLU A 695 1.73 46.12 10.45
C GLU A 695 1.90 44.61 10.21
N ALA A 696 1.22 44.04 9.20
CA ALA A 696 1.42 42.64 8.81
C ALA A 696 2.85 42.39 8.32
N PHE A 697 3.40 43.27 7.49
CA PHE A 697 4.78 43.22 7.06
C PHE A 697 5.75 43.32 8.25
N ARG A 698 5.54 44.30 9.14
CA ARG A 698 6.40 44.51 10.32
C ARG A 698 6.48 43.26 11.19
N ARG A 699 5.37 42.53 11.35
CA ARG A 699 5.36 41.27 12.11
C ARG A 699 6.24 40.20 11.48
N SER A 700 6.08 39.92 10.19
CA SER A 700 6.95 38.96 9.50
C SER A 700 8.41 39.40 9.52
N PHE A 701 8.67 40.70 9.36
CA PHE A 701 10.00 41.29 9.45
C PHE A 701 10.63 41.07 10.84
N ASP A 702 9.90 41.38 11.92
CA ASP A 702 10.37 41.26 13.30
C ASP A 702 10.52 39.79 13.73
N MET A 703 9.67 38.89 13.23
CA MET A 703 9.78 37.45 13.52
C MET A 703 10.98 36.82 12.82
N LEU A 704 11.19 37.16 11.54
CA LEU A 704 12.38 36.72 10.82
C LEU A 704 13.65 37.32 11.42
N ASP A 705 13.67 38.62 11.74
CA ASP A 705 14.81 39.31 12.35
C ASP A 705 16.15 39.04 11.60
N ILE A 706 16.12 39.23 10.28
CA ILE A 706 17.27 39.01 9.37
C ILE A 706 17.67 40.29 8.61
N GLY A 707 17.31 41.46 9.12
CA GLY A 707 17.69 42.77 8.58
C GLY A 707 16.87 43.28 7.38
N TYR A 708 16.56 42.42 6.40
CA TYR A 708 15.66 42.73 5.28
C TYR A 708 14.96 41.47 4.75
N ILE A 709 13.83 41.64 4.07
CA ILE A 709 13.14 40.57 3.32
C ILE A 709 13.45 40.73 1.83
N ASP A 710 13.89 39.66 1.16
CA ASP A 710 14.25 39.73 -0.27
C ASP A 710 13.01 39.88 -1.16
N LEU A 711 11.96 39.11 -0.86
CA LEU A 711 10.72 39.11 -1.62
C LEU A 711 9.50 38.99 -0.71
N TYR A 712 8.60 39.97 -0.79
CA TYR A 712 7.31 39.94 -0.09
C TYR A 712 6.15 39.81 -1.08
N LEU A 713 5.41 38.70 -1.00
CA LEU A 713 4.36 38.38 -1.96
C LEU A 713 2.97 38.69 -1.42
N MET A 714 2.06 39.17 -2.27
CA MET A 714 0.63 39.10 -1.97
C MET A 714 0.15 37.66 -2.16
N HIS A 715 -0.31 36.99 -1.11
CA HIS A 715 -0.55 35.53 -1.13
C HIS A 715 -1.57 35.07 -2.18
N SER A 716 -2.62 35.88 -2.42
CA SER A 716 -3.65 35.66 -3.44
C SER A 716 -4.37 36.97 -3.78
N PRO A 717 -5.11 37.05 -4.90
CA PRO A 717 -5.98 38.20 -5.20
C PRO A 717 -7.28 38.21 -4.37
N MET A 718 -7.49 37.19 -3.51
CA MET A 718 -8.75 36.95 -2.80
C MET A 718 -8.63 37.39 -1.35
N GLY A 719 -9.04 38.63 -1.08
CA GLY A 719 -9.03 39.20 0.27
C GLY A 719 -10.09 38.56 1.19
N GLN A 720 -9.73 38.48 2.47
CA GLN A 720 -10.60 38.07 3.57
C GLN A 720 -10.77 39.23 4.54
N GLN A 721 -11.85 39.23 5.32
CA GLN A 721 -12.08 40.25 6.33
C GLN A 721 -10.97 40.23 7.37
N PHE A 722 -10.57 41.41 7.85
CA PHE A 722 -9.61 41.48 8.93
C PHE A 722 -10.27 41.01 10.24
N ALA A 723 -9.65 40.05 10.94
CA ALA A 723 -10.11 39.54 12.23
C ALA A 723 -9.11 39.73 13.37
N GLY A 724 -7.90 40.21 13.08
CA GLY A 724 -6.81 40.36 14.03
C GLY A 724 -5.46 39.98 13.42
N TYR A 725 -4.41 40.09 14.23
CA TYR A 725 -3.03 39.81 13.82
C TYR A 725 -2.45 38.52 14.42
N GLY A 726 -3.25 37.76 15.18
CA GLY A 726 -2.84 36.48 15.74
C GLY A 726 -3.02 35.35 14.71
N TYR A 727 -2.30 34.24 14.87
CA TYR A 727 -2.44 33.09 13.97
C TYR A 727 -3.85 32.50 13.94
N GLY A 728 -4.59 32.60 15.06
CA GLY A 728 -6.00 32.21 15.13
C GLY A 728 -6.96 33.07 14.29
N ASP A 729 -6.51 34.24 13.83
CA ASP A 729 -7.34 35.21 13.10
C ASP A 729 -7.20 35.08 11.57
N MET A 730 -6.34 34.17 11.10
CA MET A 730 -5.92 34.10 9.69
C MET A 730 -6.96 33.47 8.76
N GLN A 731 -8.05 32.92 9.29
CA GLN A 731 -9.11 32.25 8.51
C GLN A 731 -10.50 32.62 9.07
N PRO A 732 -10.92 33.88 8.92
CA PRO A 732 -12.15 34.39 9.49
C PRO A 732 -13.36 33.72 8.83
N LYS A 733 -14.32 33.26 9.64
CA LYS A 733 -15.51 32.54 9.17
C LYS A 733 -16.78 33.09 9.82
N ASP A 734 -17.89 33.02 9.09
CA ASP A 734 -19.21 33.28 9.65
C ASP A 734 -19.68 32.12 10.54
N ALA A 735 -20.89 32.25 11.10
CA ALA A 735 -21.48 31.24 11.98
C ALA A 735 -21.71 29.89 11.28
N ASP A 736 -21.84 29.90 9.95
CA ASP A 736 -22.06 28.71 9.12
C ASP A 736 -20.73 28.09 8.62
N GLY A 737 -19.59 28.67 9.01
CA GLY A 737 -18.25 28.20 8.64
C GLY A 737 -17.77 28.67 7.27
N ASN A 738 -18.50 29.57 6.59
CA ASN A 738 -18.05 30.14 5.31
C ASN A 738 -16.98 31.20 5.55
N MET A 739 -15.99 31.26 4.67
CA MET A 739 -14.94 32.29 4.76
C MET A 739 -15.53 33.69 4.61
N LEU A 740 -15.19 34.57 5.54
CA LEU A 740 -15.56 35.98 5.48
C LEU A 740 -14.66 36.68 4.46
N LEU A 741 -15.23 36.93 3.28
CA LEU A 741 -14.54 37.56 2.16
C LEU A 741 -14.50 39.08 2.30
N SER A 742 -13.40 39.69 1.86
CA SER A 742 -13.24 41.14 1.79
C SER A 742 -13.68 41.68 0.43
N ALA A 743 -14.26 42.87 0.41
CA ALA A 743 -14.59 43.58 -0.82
C ALA A 743 -13.39 44.35 -1.41
N VAL A 744 -12.31 44.51 -0.62
CA VAL A 744 -11.11 45.28 -0.97
C VAL A 744 -10.54 44.80 -2.29
N ASP A 745 -10.20 45.75 -3.16
CA ASP A 745 -9.54 45.44 -4.41
C ASP A 745 -8.05 45.16 -4.17
N TYR A 746 -7.53 44.06 -4.72
CA TYR A 746 -6.12 43.71 -4.59
C TYR A 746 -5.20 44.79 -5.20
N VAL A 747 -5.70 45.64 -6.09
CA VAL A 747 -4.97 46.82 -6.59
C VAL A 747 -4.65 47.80 -5.46
N ASP A 748 -5.58 48.01 -4.52
CA ASP A 748 -5.33 48.92 -3.39
C ASP A 748 -4.36 48.31 -2.38
N THR A 749 -4.45 46.99 -2.17
CA THR A 749 -3.43 46.23 -1.43
C THR A 749 -2.05 46.39 -2.07
N TRP A 750 -1.95 46.31 -3.40
CA TRP A 750 -0.69 46.48 -4.13
C TRP A 750 -0.07 47.85 -3.88
N LYS A 751 -0.85 48.94 -4.02
CA LYS A 751 -0.37 50.31 -3.75
C LYS A 751 0.21 50.46 -2.34
N ALA A 752 -0.42 49.83 -1.35
CA ALA A 752 0.11 49.82 0.02
C ALA A 752 1.44 49.04 0.12
N MET A 753 1.56 47.91 -0.58
CA MET A 753 2.81 47.15 -0.65
C MET A 753 3.95 47.90 -1.34
N GLU A 754 3.67 48.76 -2.34
CA GLU A 754 4.70 49.61 -2.97
C GLU A 754 5.38 50.54 -1.94
N GLY A 755 4.60 51.03 -0.96
CA GLY A 755 5.11 51.82 0.15
C GLY A 755 6.14 51.08 1.02
N LEU A 756 6.04 49.75 1.13
CA LEU A 756 7.00 48.95 1.90
C LEU A 756 8.39 48.97 1.27
N VAL A 757 8.48 48.99 -0.07
CA VAL A 757 9.76 49.01 -0.78
C VAL A 757 10.55 50.29 -0.48
N ALA A 758 9.85 51.42 -0.34
CA ALA A 758 10.47 52.69 0.03
C ALA A 758 11.12 52.68 1.43
N SER A 759 10.70 51.77 2.32
CA SER A 759 11.30 51.64 3.66
C SER A 759 12.72 51.04 3.66
N GLY A 760 13.14 50.41 2.56
CA GLY A 760 14.39 49.66 2.46
C GLY A 760 14.42 48.34 3.23
N ARG A 761 13.35 47.98 3.95
CA ARG A 761 13.23 46.73 4.73
C ARG A 761 12.75 45.54 3.90
N VAL A 762 12.18 45.79 2.73
CA VAL A 762 11.90 44.79 1.69
C VAL A 762 12.57 45.21 0.38
N ARG A 763 13.24 44.26 -0.28
CA ARG A 763 13.96 44.53 -1.53
C ARG A 763 13.05 44.51 -2.74
N SER A 764 12.14 43.54 -2.79
CA SER A 764 11.21 43.37 -3.91
C SER A 764 9.84 42.90 -3.44
N ILE A 765 8.81 43.19 -4.23
CA ILE A 765 7.44 42.72 -4.00
C ILE A 765 6.94 41.93 -5.22
N GLY A 766 6.01 41.02 -4.97
CA GLY A 766 5.45 40.16 -6.02
C GLY A 766 4.07 39.61 -5.68
N LEU A 767 3.65 38.68 -6.51
CA LEU A 767 2.31 38.09 -6.53
C LEU A 767 2.39 36.59 -6.23
N SER A 768 1.30 36.03 -5.74
CA SER A 768 1.14 34.58 -5.58
C SER A 768 -0.29 34.21 -5.95
N ASN A 769 -0.47 33.19 -6.77
CA ASN A 769 -1.77 32.74 -7.28
C ASN A 769 -2.53 33.76 -8.15
N PHE A 770 -1.84 34.62 -8.89
CA PHE A 770 -2.48 35.54 -9.83
C PHE A 770 -2.54 34.96 -11.23
N ASN A 771 -3.66 35.23 -11.92
CA ASN A 771 -3.83 34.93 -13.34
C ASN A 771 -3.36 36.14 -14.20
N SER A 772 -3.30 35.97 -15.51
CA SER A 772 -2.72 36.99 -16.40
C SER A 772 -3.53 38.29 -16.46
N GLU A 773 -4.87 38.22 -16.42
CA GLU A 773 -5.75 39.40 -16.40
C GLU A 773 -5.49 40.25 -15.15
N GLN A 774 -5.38 39.60 -13.99
CA GLN A 774 -5.11 40.28 -12.73
C GLN A 774 -3.72 40.89 -12.68
N ILE A 775 -2.73 40.22 -13.28
CA ILE A 775 -1.37 40.76 -13.43
C ILE A 775 -1.38 42.02 -14.31
N GLU A 776 -2.12 42.04 -15.43
CA GLU A 776 -2.26 43.24 -16.25
C GLU A 776 -2.87 44.42 -15.47
N ARG A 777 -3.88 44.14 -14.64
CA ARG A 777 -4.48 45.17 -13.78
C ARG A 777 -3.47 45.77 -12.80
N ILE A 778 -2.56 44.97 -12.24
CA ILE A 778 -1.46 45.46 -11.41
C ILE A 778 -0.45 46.26 -12.26
N LEU A 779 -0.02 45.73 -13.40
CA LEU A 779 0.98 46.38 -14.25
C LEU A 779 0.53 47.75 -14.78
N ALA A 780 -0.78 47.93 -15.01
CA ALA A 780 -1.35 49.18 -15.46
C ALA A 780 -1.22 50.33 -14.43
N ILE A 781 -1.08 50.00 -13.13
CA ILE A 781 -1.02 50.97 -12.03
C ILE A 781 0.31 50.97 -11.27
N ALA A 782 1.12 49.93 -11.44
CA ALA A 782 2.31 49.70 -10.64
C ALA A 782 3.41 50.72 -10.91
N THR A 783 3.88 51.38 -9.86
CA THR A 783 5.12 52.15 -9.86
C THR A 783 6.33 51.27 -9.56
N VAL A 784 6.14 50.23 -8.75
CA VAL A 784 7.09 49.14 -8.51
C VAL A 784 6.52 47.90 -9.19
N LYS A 785 7.17 47.43 -10.26
CA LYS A 785 6.68 46.25 -10.99
C LYS A 785 6.77 44.97 -10.14
N PRO A 786 5.75 44.09 -10.16
CA PRO A 786 5.86 42.78 -9.53
C PRO A 786 7.01 41.99 -10.16
N VAL A 787 7.94 41.47 -9.35
CA VAL A 787 9.10 40.71 -9.86
C VAL A 787 8.85 39.21 -9.93
N ASN A 788 7.80 38.72 -9.26
CA ASN A 788 7.50 37.30 -9.13
C ASN A 788 5.99 37.04 -9.17
N ASN A 789 5.59 35.89 -9.72
CA ASN A 789 4.28 35.27 -9.49
C ASN A 789 4.49 33.82 -9.04
N GLN A 790 4.21 33.53 -7.77
CA GLN A 790 4.33 32.18 -7.22
C GLN A 790 3.03 31.40 -7.43
N VAL A 791 3.05 30.27 -8.17
CA VAL A 791 1.85 29.50 -8.53
C VAL A 791 2.06 27.99 -8.38
N GLU A 792 0.96 27.25 -8.30
CA GLU A 792 1.01 25.78 -8.43
C GLU A 792 1.43 25.44 -9.85
N ALA A 793 2.54 24.69 -9.99
CA ALA A 793 2.98 24.14 -11.26
C ALA A 793 3.63 22.77 -11.03
N ASN A 794 3.20 21.78 -11.81
CA ASN A 794 3.69 20.40 -11.80
C ASN A 794 3.32 19.75 -13.14
N PRO A 795 3.85 18.57 -13.50
CA PRO A 795 3.50 17.92 -14.77
C PRO A 795 1.99 17.80 -15.00
N GLY A 796 1.20 17.50 -13.95
CA GLY A 796 -0.25 17.37 -14.04
C GLY A 796 -1.03 18.68 -14.13
N TYR A 797 -0.41 19.83 -13.88
CA TYR A 797 -1.06 21.14 -13.93
C TYR A 797 -0.20 22.13 -14.73
N ASP A 798 -0.47 22.18 -16.04
CA ASP A 798 0.29 22.93 -17.02
C ASP A 798 0.10 24.45 -16.88
N GLN A 799 1.22 25.15 -16.65
CA GLN A 799 1.29 26.60 -16.50
C GLN A 799 2.06 27.29 -17.63
N ARG A 800 2.45 26.58 -18.71
CA ARG A 800 3.35 27.12 -19.74
C ARG A 800 2.88 28.44 -20.35
N ARG A 801 1.56 28.61 -20.53
CA ARG A 801 0.98 29.88 -21.02
C ARG A 801 1.20 31.04 -20.05
N LEU A 802 0.90 30.84 -18.77
CA LEU A 802 1.12 31.85 -17.72
C LEU A 802 2.61 32.14 -17.54
N ILE A 803 3.46 31.11 -17.61
CA ILE A 803 4.92 31.27 -17.52
C ILE A 803 5.45 32.12 -18.68
N ALA A 804 5.02 31.85 -19.91
CA ALA A 804 5.40 32.66 -21.07
C ALA A 804 4.89 34.11 -20.95
N PHE A 805 3.65 34.30 -20.47
CA PHE A 805 3.08 35.62 -20.22
C PHE A 805 3.88 36.43 -19.20
N CYS A 806 4.22 35.82 -18.06
CA CYS A 806 5.02 36.43 -17.00
C CYS A 806 6.44 36.76 -17.49
N LYS A 807 7.09 35.82 -18.19
CA LYS A 807 8.43 36.00 -18.75
C LYS A 807 8.49 37.18 -19.71
N ALA A 808 7.49 37.35 -20.58
CA ALA A 808 7.41 38.48 -21.50
C ALA A 808 7.30 39.85 -20.80
N ARG A 809 6.92 39.87 -19.51
CA ARG A 809 6.79 41.07 -18.67
C ARG A 809 7.93 41.23 -17.66
N GLY A 810 8.94 40.36 -17.71
CA GLY A 810 10.04 40.36 -16.74
C GLY A 810 9.63 39.87 -15.35
N ILE A 811 8.57 39.07 -15.26
CA ILE A 811 8.06 38.48 -14.01
C ILE A 811 8.53 37.02 -13.96
N THR A 812 9.26 36.66 -12.90
CA THR A 812 9.70 35.27 -12.68
C THR A 812 8.55 34.43 -12.11
N VAL A 813 8.43 33.17 -12.52
CA VAL A 813 7.45 32.24 -11.93
C VAL A 813 8.13 31.30 -10.95
N THR A 814 7.63 31.28 -9.71
CA THR A 814 8.05 30.30 -8.69
C THR A 814 7.00 29.19 -8.61
N ALA A 815 7.42 27.93 -8.76
CA ALA A 815 6.54 26.77 -8.80
C ALA A 815 6.45 26.09 -7.42
N TYR A 816 5.31 26.24 -6.74
CA TYR A 816 5.01 25.45 -5.55
C TYR A 816 4.26 24.16 -5.90
N GLY A 817 4.34 23.19 -4.99
CA GLY A 817 3.76 21.86 -5.20
C GLY A 817 4.34 21.11 -6.41
N PRO A 818 5.67 21.15 -6.66
CA PRO A 818 6.27 20.62 -7.89
C PRO A 818 5.96 19.14 -8.15
N MET A 819 5.74 18.36 -7.08
CA MET A 819 5.43 16.92 -7.17
C MET A 819 3.93 16.61 -7.28
N GLY A 820 3.03 17.60 -7.33
CA GLY A 820 1.58 17.37 -7.45
C GLY A 820 0.92 16.74 -6.21
N ARG A 821 1.53 16.86 -5.01
CA ARG A 821 1.03 16.32 -3.73
C ARG A 821 0.60 14.84 -3.80
N PRO A 822 1.52 13.90 -4.09
CA PRO A 822 1.21 12.49 -4.39
C PRO A 822 0.48 11.73 -3.26
N HIS A 823 0.53 12.22 -2.02
CA HIS A 823 -0.15 11.63 -0.86
C HIS A 823 -1.57 12.18 -0.61
N ARG A 824 -2.01 13.22 -1.32
CA ARG A 824 -3.39 13.76 -1.25
C ARG A 824 -4.15 13.34 -2.50
N THR A 825 -4.73 12.14 -2.48
CA THR A 825 -5.46 11.54 -3.61
C THR A 825 -6.85 12.13 -3.84
N THR A 826 -7.10 13.38 -3.44
CA THR A 826 -8.46 13.93 -3.30
C THR A 826 -9.20 14.13 -4.63
N TYR A 827 -8.50 14.12 -5.77
CA TYR A 827 -9.08 14.51 -7.07
C TYR A 827 -8.77 13.56 -8.24
N GLY A 828 -8.25 12.35 -7.98
CA GLY A 828 -7.99 11.36 -9.05
C GLY A 828 -6.84 11.73 -10.00
N ASN A 829 -5.97 12.65 -9.61
CA ASN A 829 -4.86 13.14 -10.42
C ASN A 829 -3.84 12.03 -10.73
N ARG A 830 -3.37 11.99 -11.98
CA ARG A 830 -2.30 11.09 -12.43
C ARG A 830 -0.98 11.57 -11.82
N ASN A 831 -0.40 10.77 -10.93
CA ASN A 831 0.86 11.10 -10.27
C ASN A 831 2.05 10.87 -11.22
N ALA A 832 2.82 11.92 -11.50
CA ALA A 832 4.04 11.83 -12.31
C ALA A 832 5.25 11.25 -11.56
N LEU A 833 5.28 11.35 -10.22
CA LEU A 833 6.44 10.94 -9.41
C LEU A 833 6.73 9.44 -9.51
N ASP A 834 5.67 8.64 -9.59
CA ASP A 834 5.74 7.17 -9.63
C ASP A 834 5.47 6.61 -11.04
N ASP A 835 5.40 7.47 -12.06
CA ASP A 835 5.10 7.05 -13.43
C ASP A 835 6.28 6.24 -14.02
N PRO A 836 6.04 5.04 -14.60
CA PRO A 836 7.11 4.16 -15.07
C PRO A 836 8.07 4.82 -16.07
N LYS A 837 7.56 5.70 -16.95
CA LYS A 837 8.37 6.38 -17.96
C LYS A 837 9.16 7.53 -17.33
N VAL A 838 8.61 8.26 -16.37
CA VAL A 838 9.37 9.25 -15.59
C VAL A 838 10.51 8.58 -14.82
N LEU A 839 10.27 7.40 -14.24
CA LEU A 839 11.31 6.60 -13.58
C LEU A 839 12.36 6.06 -14.57
N GLU A 840 11.95 5.70 -15.79
CA GLU A 840 12.86 5.32 -16.87
C GLU A 840 13.77 6.47 -17.29
N ILE A 841 13.21 7.68 -17.48
CA ILE A 841 13.97 8.90 -17.75
C ILE A 841 14.96 9.17 -16.59
N GLY A 842 14.52 9.00 -15.35
CA GLY A 842 15.41 9.08 -14.19
C GLY A 842 16.59 8.12 -14.29
N ARG A 843 16.32 6.83 -14.54
CA ARG A 843 17.38 5.81 -14.72
C ARG A 843 18.35 6.16 -15.84
N LYS A 844 17.87 6.69 -16.98
CA LYS A 844 18.70 7.11 -18.11
C LYS A 844 19.77 8.13 -17.71
N TYR A 845 19.44 9.07 -16.81
CA TYR A 845 20.37 10.10 -16.35
C TYR A 845 21.02 9.79 -14.98
N GLY A 846 20.73 8.63 -14.38
CA GLY A 846 21.19 8.33 -13.02
C GLY A 846 20.52 9.21 -11.94
N LYS A 847 19.28 9.64 -12.18
CA LYS A 847 18.50 10.56 -11.34
C LYS A 847 17.20 9.92 -10.86
N THR A 848 16.58 10.51 -9.84
CA THR A 848 15.25 10.11 -9.34
C THR A 848 14.12 10.71 -10.15
N GLY A 849 12.90 10.14 -10.07
CA GLY A 849 11.72 10.74 -10.71
C GLY A 849 11.42 12.16 -10.21
N GLY A 850 11.71 12.46 -8.94
CA GLY A 850 11.61 13.82 -8.40
C GLY A 850 12.58 14.80 -9.07
N GLN A 851 13.83 14.40 -9.31
CA GLN A 851 14.81 15.22 -10.02
C GLN A 851 14.38 15.48 -11.47
N VAL A 852 13.81 14.49 -12.16
CA VAL A 852 13.23 14.66 -13.51
C VAL A 852 12.13 15.72 -13.53
N ILE A 853 11.22 15.68 -12.56
CA ILE A 853 10.12 16.65 -12.44
C ILE A 853 10.66 18.06 -12.15
N LEU A 854 11.63 18.18 -11.24
CA LEU A 854 12.26 19.47 -10.93
C LEU A 854 12.99 20.04 -12.15
N ARG A 855 13.74 19.21 -12.87
CA ARG A 855 14.41 19.59 -14.13
C ARG A 855 13.42 20.12 -15.16
N TYR A 856 12.31 19.39 -15.39
CA TYR A 856 11.23 19.82 -16.28
C TYR A 856 10.69 21.20 -15.91
N LEU A 857 10.41 21.45 -14.62
CA LEU A 857 9.90 22.74 -14.16
C LEU A 857 10.91 23.87 -14.39
N ILE A 858 12.21 23.61 -14.22
CA ILE A 858 13.25 24.60 -14.53
C ILE A 858 13.32 24.83 -16.05
N ASP A 859 13.24 23.78 -16.86
CA ASP A 859 13.34 23.87 -18.33
C ASP A 859 12.16 24.61 -18.96
N ILE A 860 10.95 24.53 -18.38
CA ILE A 860 9.82 25.36 -18.81
C ILE A 860 9.88 26.80 -18.28
N GLY A 861 10.91 27.16 -17.51
CA GLY A 861 11.19 28.54 -17.09
C GLY A 861 10.65 28.93 -15.70
N THR A 862 10.50 27.98 -14.78
CA THR A 862 10.12 28.27 -13.38
C THR A 862 11.27 28.07 -12.40
N ILE A 863 11.08 28.55 -11.17
CA ILE A 863 11.92 28.23 -10.01
C ILE A 863 11.12 27.30 -9.07
N PRO A 864 11.35 25.98 -9.08
CA PRO A 864 10.60 25.07 -8.22
C PRO A 864 11.06 25.13 -6.76
N ILE A 865 10.10 25.08 -5.83
CA ILE A 865 10.36 25.07 -4.37
C ILE A 865 9.88 23.75 -3.74
N PRO A 866 10.66 22.66 -3.81
CA PRO A 866 10.30 21.39 -3.20
C PRO A 866 10.47 21.41 -1.67
N TYR A 867 9.53 20.79 -0.96
CA TYR A 867 9.62 20.56 0.49
C TYR A 867 10.12 19.14 0.78
N SER A 868 11.08 19.00 1.68
CA SER A 868 11.52 17.72 2.24
C SER A 868 12.09 17.90 3.65
N THR A 869 11.77 16.98 4.56
CA THR A 869 12.46 16.84 5.86
C THR A 869 13.53 15.74 5.85
N ASN A 870 13.63 15.02 4.74
CA ASN A 870 14.60 13.94 4.55
C ASN A 870 15.85 14.50 3.85
N GLU A 871 17.00 14.33 4.49
CA GLU A 871 18.27 14.89 4.05
C GLU A 871 18.75 14.35 2.70
N GLU A 872 18.61 13.05 2.47
CA GLU A 872 18.97 12.43 1.20
C GLU A 872 18.15 13.01 0.03
N ARG A 873 16.84 13.21 0.24
CA ARG A 873 15.99 13.90 -0.74
C ARG A 873 16.38 15.37 -0.94
N MET A 874 16.86 16.06 0.08
CA MET A 874 17.39 17.42 -0.09
C MET A 874 18.65 17.41 -0.96
N ARG A 875 19.58 16.46 -0.74
CA ARG A 875 20.77 16.28 -1.59
C ARG A 875 20.40 16.00 -3.04
N GLN A 876 19.40 15.14 -3.27
CA GLN A 876 18.90 14.84 -4.62
C GLN A 876 18.25 16.07 -5.27
N ASN A 877 17.41 16.81 -4.54
CA ASN A 877 16.65 17.94 -5.09
C ASN A 877 17.53 19.11 -5.54
N ILE A 878 18.67 19.35 -4.89
CA ILE A 878 19.61 20.40 -5.31
C ILE A 878 20.47 19.97 -6.51
N ASP A 879 20.68 18.66 -6.68
CA ASP A 879 21.44 18.05 -7.76
C ASP A 879 20.57 17.81 -9.02
N VAL A 880 20.10 18.90 -9.62
CA VAL A 880 19.16 18.88 -10.77
C VAL A 880 19.66 19.66 -12.00
N CYS A 881 20.89 20.18 -11.97
CA CYS A 881 21.42 21.06 -13.01
C CYS A 881 22.51 20.41 -13.89
N ASP A 882 22.86 19.15 -13.65
CA ASP A 882 23.91 18.41 -14.36
C ASP A 882 23.38 17.55 -15.52
N PHE A 883 22.08 17.60 -15.81
CA PHE A 883 21.45 16.93 -16.95
C PHE A 883 20.43 17.85 -17.64
N THR A 884 19.98 17.45 -18.83
CA THR A 884 18.97 18.18 -19.60
C THR A 884 18.01 17.18 -20.22
N LEU A 885 16.71 17.50 -20.20
CA LEU A 885 15.69 16.65 -20.79
C LEU A 885 15.65 16.84 -22.32
N THR A 886 15.40 15.76 -23.04
CA THR A 886 15.15 15.85 -24.49
C THR A 886 13.77 16.46 -24.76
N GLN A 887 13.56 16.95 -25.99
CA GLN A 887 12.26 17.48 -26.40
C GLN A 887 11.12 16.45 -26.23
N GLU A 888 11.38 15.18 -26.55
CA GLU A 888 10.40 14.09 -26.36
C GLU A 888 10.08 13.86 -24.88
N GLU A 889 11.08 13.92 -24.00
CA GLU A 889 10.90 13.78 -22.55
C GLU A 889 10.09 14.95 -21.97
N MET A 890 10.36 16.17 -22.45
CA MET A 890 9.60 17.38 -22.11
C MET A 890 8.13 17.27 -22.55
N GLU A 891 7.88 16.78 -23.78
CA GLU A 891 6.53 16.55 -24.30
C GLU A 891 5.78 15.47 -23.53
N TYR A 892 6.47 14.40 -23.13
CA TYR A 892 5.88 13.37 -22.28
C TYR A 892 5.47 13.91 -20.91
N LEU A 893 6.34 14.67 -20.24
CA LEU A 893 6.01 15.30 -18.95
C LEU A 893 4.88 16.32 -19.07
N ALA A 894 4.78 17.01 -20.21
CA ALA A 894 3.66 17.90 -20.50
C ALA A 894 2.34 17.19 -20.83
N SER A 895 2.36 15.88 -21.11
CA SER A 895 1.15 15.09 -21.42
C SER A 895 0.32 14.74 -20.19
N PHE A 896 0.84 14.99 -18.98
CA PHE A 896 0.07 14.81 -17.75
C PHE A 896 -1.03 15.88 -17.71
N HIS A 897 -2.29 15.43 -17.65
CA HIS A 897 -3.44 16.30 -17.51
C HIS A 897 -4.20 15.91 -16.25
N SER A 898 -4.27 16.84 -15.30
CA SER A 898 -4.90 16.63 -13.99
C SER A 898 -5.53 17.93 -13.48
N ALA A 899 -6.45 17.79 -12.53
CA ALA A 899 -7.03 18.95 -11.86
C ALA A 899 -5.99 19.60 -10.93
N ARG A 900 -6.18 20.89 -10.64
CA ARG A 900 -5.38 21.61 -9.63
C ARG A 900 -5.40 20.85 -8.30
N THR A 901 -4.24 20.61 -7.70
CA THR A 901 -4.14 19.87 -6.44
C THR A 901 -4.50 20.72 -5.23
N ILE A 902 -4.42 22.05 -5.34
CA ILE A 902 -4.77 23.02 -4.30
C ILE A 902 -5.85 23.98 -4.84
N PRO A 903 -7.13 23.56 -4.83
CA PRO A 903 -8.22 24.30 -5.50
C PRO A 903 -8.77 25.53 -4.76
N PHE A 904 -8.31 25.88 -3.55
CA PHE A 904 -8.85 27.03 -2.79
C PHE A 904 -10.39 27.09 -2.68
N LEU A 905 -11.06 25.93 -2.57
CA LEU A 905 -12.53 25.82 -2.59
C LEU A 905 -13.28 26.78 -1.64
N PRO A 906 -12.80 27.06 -0.41
CA PRO A 906 -13.48 28.01 0.49
C PRO A 906 -13.53 29.45 -0.04
N LEU A 907 -12.70 29.80 -1.03
CA LEU A 907 -12.65 31.12 -1.66
C LEU A 907 -13.27 31.13 -3.06
N LYS A 908 -13.87 30.02 -3.51
CA LYS A 908 -14.39 29.88 -4.87
C LYS A 908 -15.45 30.92 -5.24
N SER A 909 -16.23 31.38 -4.26
CA SER A 909 -17.23 32.43 -4.43
C SER A 909 -16.64 33.85 -4.49
N HIS A 910 -15.33 34.02 -4.31
CA HIS A 910 -14.71 35.34 -4.35
C HIS A 910 -14.68 35.89 -5.79
N LYS A 911 -15.04 37.17 -5.97
CA LYS A 911 -15.08 37.83 -7.30
C LYS A 911 -13.77 37.81 -8.08
N TYR A 912 -12.64 37.66 -7.38
CA TYR A 912 -11.29 37.56 -7.96
C TYR A 912 -10.71 36.15 -7.89
N TYR A 913 -11.56 35.13 -7.79
CA TYR A 913 -11.10 33.74 -7.83
C TYR A 913 -10.39 33.47 -9.17
N PRO A 914 -9.07 33.22 -9.17
CA PRO A 914 -8.26 33.32 -10.38
C PRO A 914 -8.27 32.07 -11.26
N PHE A 915 -8.94 30.99 -10.81
CA PHE A 915 -8.78 29.65 -11.39
C PHE A 915 -9.92 29.19 -12.30
N ASP A 916 -11.00 29.98 -12.45
CA ASP A 916 -12.17 29.63 -13.28
C ASP A 916 -12.09 30.20 -14.72
N ILE A 917 -11.09 31.03 -15.02
CA ILE A 917 -10.92 31.71 -16.32
C ILE A 917 -9.57 31.30 -16.91
N GLU A 918 -9.48 31.09 -18.23
CA GLU A 918 -8.23 30.73 -18.90
C GLU A 918 -7.26 31.93 -18.96
N TYR A 919 -6.02 31.69 -18.48
CA TYR A 919 -4.82 32.52 -18.23
C TYR A 919 -4.79 33.52 -17.08
#